data_AF-A0A0S4JSN0-F1
#
_entry.id   AF-A0A0S4JSN0-F1
#
_cell.length_a   1.000
_cell.length_b   1.000
_cell.length_c   1.000
_cell.angle_alpha   90.00
_cell.angle_beta   90.00
_cell.angle_gamma   90.00
#
_symmetry.space_group_name_H-M   'P 1'
#
loop_
_entity.id
_entity.type
_entity.pdbx_description
1 polymer ?
#
loop_
_entity_poly.entity_id
_entity_poly.type
_entity_poly.pdbx_seq_one_letter_code
_entity_poly.pdbx_strand_id
1 'polypeptide(L)'
;MVTAGQVDVARRLALLTISSDFAISFSSFSLFGVKGVFPTVVDENGGAVITVQGVGFLVGSVVLCNVSGGIVVANVSSTSLLTCTTEKAAPTSSVCVTDPVNLIFMNASSRTTFNTLVGIVRPTSATLVTATSELGNVGFGAYDTAVSVTIAGFGFVQTTEARCRFVRLSDNYVIFYSTVTYVSSNVVVCVQQPADPMPNATGFQYSHDGAYYSTNTYAPYTIVGPTKKVTSFASNLTIVAGASSQVPSVQVYLTDAYGNNRLALETSIYSFRATSLDPVVQIAGNVELVTFTNGSTVVESTVGGIASFANIGILTPTAGTFTLNFFSTVDITLTTSVEFTIIAGVAAALSMTTSAAWRAGVFSTIKLTPAPTLKVTDAAGNIIASADTTARVIFTSATQALDGSINMGSTTQYAVAGSDGFFSFPSIQIKTVFDTDAFMVFSVGTVPSLRVFVPQETCVEGLEYAETGTFSCANCPANSVCDGTSTVKVDPGFWRAAGDAFEFYACTPAEACPGGTGCATGYTSTMCAACEVGYGKNQGTCTECLNPTINWVLTLVILGAFVVIVYVLSIGGMTVTCLRDAELAKLEKVQHNPLSVVIKIGVSYLQMITVIPFAKLNMPSWMNNFITGSASGSKFNPNLSFIGCLFASNEADTLTVVLIVFPIAIVICVILSIVFAYIRTYKGVDLVKAKAELNLMAADRGAATKQNLRADLARTMSRSQLHYVHIMNTHYELFADANQIVNLEKEHLAEIEQRKIDLKQRLLNMLLVSILVALFFLYPTIVQYAAEILNCSTVDFGLSHPSRSVLTKDPSVDCSSDQYRRASLMAWGSLAGLGVGIPWLNYLFIITLRKFTCGGDHELAKTIFFFTTGGYRNEVWFWLTISLLRKMCIVLAMTIPSDTDMKLLAGLWVLMLSVLFNISHKPWAERMLSLVETTTLSAIAATYGLLELTFFETVSSSDTNLLMVYIAVAVVNLLSMLSLAVGVSWSAQKTLANLAAKPGPIGYFFTQILASTDELSVKIRVLSETIRDMHEKMLVKLPRTYKVALVELAVSQLIVDHDEKVEARTNVLSQFRKDSDDALMPSKRRSSR
;
A
#
# COMPACT_ATOMS: atom_id res chain seq x y z
N MET A 1 15.07 -57.27 -65.10
CA MET A 1 15.55 -56.67 -63.84
C MET A 1 16.80 -57.38 -63.35
N VAL A 2 17.84 -56.63 -62.97
CA VAL A 2 19.09 -57.18 -62.42
C VAL A 2 18.75 -57.95 -61.14
N THR A 3 18.97 -59.26 -61.09
CA THR A 3 18.72 -60.06 -59.87
C THR A 3 19.99 -60.43 -59.11
N ALA A 4 21.18 -60.30 -59.73
CA ALA A 4 22.47 -60.49 -59.06
C ALA A 4 23.63 -59.81 -59.82
N GLY A 5 24.84 -59.79 -59.26
CA GLY A 5 26.05 -59.32 -59.95
C GLY A 5 27.28 -59.26 -59.04
N GLN A 6 28.50 -59.37 -59.60
CA GLN A 6 29.75 -59.52 -58.82
C GLN A 6 31.01 -59.03 -59.58
N VAL A 7 31.88 -58.25 -58.92
CA VAL A 7 33.06 -57.60 -59.53
C VAL A 7 34.39 -58.28 -59.15
N ASP A 8 35.34 -58.45 -60.09
CA ASP A 8 36.73 -58.87 -59.85
C ASP A 8 37.66 -57.65 -59.70
N VAL A 9 37.82 -57.22 -58.45
CA VAL A 9 38.63 -56.05 -58.09
C VAL A 9 40.13 -56.27 -58.37
N ALA A 10 40.63 -57.51 -58.32
CA ALA A 10 42.07 -57.80 -58.42
C ALA A 10 42.64 -57.52 -59.82
N ARG A 11 41.84 -57.79 -60.88
CA ARG A 11 42.18 -57.43 -62.26
C ARG A 11 41.62 -56.06 -62.68
N ARG A 12 40.91 -55.38 -61.78
CA ARG A 12 40.10 -54.18 -62.04
C ARG A 12 39.15 -54.40 -63.23
N LEU A 13 38.27 -55.41 -63.07
CA LEU A 13 37.33 -55.91 -64.08
C LEU A 13 35.98 -56.29 -63.42
N ALA A 14 34.82 -56.01 -64.04
CA ALA A 14 33.49 -56.19 -63.41
C ALA A 14 32.59 -57.22 -64.16
N LEU A 15 31.65 -57.91 -63.47
CA LEU A 15 30.67 -58.87 -64.05
C LEU A 15 29.25 -58.71 -63.40
N LEU A 16 28.13 -58.95 -64.12
CA LEU A 16 26.73 -58.65 -63.68
C LEU A 16 25.68 -59.68 -64.15
N THR A 17 24.46 -59.75 -63.55
CA THR A 17 23.40 -60.77 -63.85
C THR A 17 21.93 -60.24 -63.89
N ILE A 18 21.08 -60.65 -64.86
CA ILE A 18 19.76 -60.01 -65.11
C ILE A 18 18.61 -60.99 -65.43
N SER A 19 17.47 -60.92 -64.73
CA SER A 19 16.28 -61.80 -64.78
C SER A 19 14.97 -61.12 -65.25
N SER A 20 13.98 -61.88 -65.70
CA SER A 20 12.56 -61.49 -65.81
C SER A 20 11.64 -62.68 -65.49
N ASP A 21 10.31 -62.46 -65.47
CA ASP A 21 9.27 -63.43 -65.07
C ASP A 21 9.32 -64.80 -65.80
N PHE A 22 10.20 -64.96 -66.82
CA PHE A 22 10.48 -66.24 -67.47
C PHE A 22 11.99 -66.62 -67.72
N ALA A 23 13.07 -65.80 -67.48
CA ALA A 23 14.53 -66.18 -67.72
C ALA A 23 15.66 -65.22 -67.17
N ILE A 24 17.00 -65.57 -67.21
CA ILE A 24 18.18 -64.80 -66.61
C ILE A 24 19.59 -64.80 -67.40
N SER A 25 20.47 -63.73 -67.46
CA SER A 25 21.83 -63.59 -68.21
C SER A 25 22.96 -62.52 -67.75
N PHE A 26 24.15 -62.27 -68.43
CA PHE A 26 25.43 -61.56 -67.92
C PHE A 26 26.40 -60.66 -68.87
N SER A 27 27.41 -59.81 -68.41
CA SER A 27 28.55 -59.06 -69.19
C SER A 27 29.75 -58.28 -68.40
N SER A 28 30.85 -57.66 -69.00
CA SER A 28 32.16 -57.08 -68.35
C SER A 28 33.15 -55.96 -69.00
N PHE A 29 34.21 -55.35 -68.31
CA PHE A 29 35.09 -54.11 -68.69
C PHE A 29 36.55 -53.81 -68.09
N SER A 30 37.39 -52.82 -68.58
CA SER A 30 38.82 -52.43 -68.18
C SER A 30 39.16 -50.90 -67.95
N LEU A 31 40.17 -50.50 -67.12
CA LEU A 31 40.13 -49.22 -66.32
C LEU A 31 41.45 -48.35 -66.05
N PHE A 32 42.18 -47.70 -66.99
CA PHE A 32 43.33 -46.75 -66.70
C PHE A 32 43.73 -45.68 -67.80
N GLY A 33 44.40 -44.53 -67.48
CA GLY A 33 44.82 -43.42 -68.41
C GLY A 33 45.27 -42.05 -67.76
N VAL A 34 45.81 -41.04 -68.50
CA VAL A 34 46.28 -39.70 -67.97
C VAL A 34 45.24 -38.58 -68.14
N LYS A 35 45.23 -37.59 -67.22
CA LYS A 35 44.19 -36.54 -67.10
C LYS A 35 44.67 -35.09 -66.94
N GLY A 36 45.82 -34.79 -66.33
CA GLY A 36 46.24 -33.39 -66.07
C GLY A 36 47.63 -33.22 -65.43
N VAL A 37 48.14 -31.97 -65.38
CA VAL A 37 49.41 -31.61 -64.71
C VAL A 37 49.25 -30.34 -63.85
N PHE A 38 50.04 -30.21 -62.79
CA PHE A 38 49.96 -29.12 -61.81
C PHE A 38 51.30 -28.91 -61.07
N PRO A 39 51.77 -27.68 -60.79
CA PRO A 39 51.19 -26.40 -61.23
C PRO A 39 51.41 -26.15 -62.72
N THR A 40 50.61 -25.25 -63.29
CA THR A 40 50.69 -24.86 -64.71
C THR A 40 51.51 -23.59 -64.95
N VAL A 41 51.99 -22.92 -63.90
CA VAL A 41 52.77 -21.68 -63.98
C VAL A 41 54.01 -21.81 -63.10
N VAL A 42 55.20 -21.49 -63.64
CA VAL A 42 56.51 -21.57 -62.97
C VAL A 42 57.31 -20.31 -63.33
N ASP A 43 58.02 -19.65 -62.42
CA ASP A 43 58.79 -18.43 -62.75
C ASP A 43 59.84 -18.74 -63.83
N GLU A 44 60.16 -17.76 -64.69
CA GLU A 44 61.15 -17.94 -65.77
C GLU A 44 62.51 -18.46 -65.26
N ASN A 45 62.86 -18.17 -64.00
CA ASN A 45 64.09 -18.60 -63.36
C ASN A 45 64.08 -20.08 -62.91
N GLY A 46 62.91 -20.72 -62.83
CA GLY A 46 62.73 -22.15 -62.56
C GLY A 46 62.93 -22.57 -61.09
N GLY A 47 62.67 -23.86 -60.81
CA GLY A 47 62.86 -24.48 -59.49
C GLY A 47 61.64 -25.19 -58.90
N ALA A 48 60.46 -25.11 -59.54
CA ALA A 48 59.21 -25.70 -59.05
C ALA A 48 59.09 -27.21 -59.33
N VAL A 49 58.21 -27.90 -58.59
CA VAL A 49 57.92 -29.34 -58.72
C VAL A 49 56.50 -29.56 -59.27
N ILE A 50 56.35 -30.43 -60.28
CA ILE A 50 55.09 -30.74 -60.95
C ILE A 50 54.55 -32.15 -60.63
N THR A 51 53.22 -32.29 -60.69
CA THR A 51 52.43 -33.49 -60.39
C THR A 51 51.55 -33.83 -61.58
N VAL A 52 51.53 -35.10 -62.01
CA VAL A 52 50.72 -35.61 -63.13
C VAL A 52 49.61 -36.53 -62.59
N GLN A 53 48.36 -36.28 -62.99
CA GLN A 53 47.17 -37.03 -62.54
C GLN A 53 46.60 -37.92 -63.67
N GLY A 54 45.97 -39.03 -63.29
CA GLY A 54 45.23 -39.93 -64.17
C GLY A 54 44.37 -40.95 -63.41
N VAL A 55 44.16 -42.12 -64.00
CA VAL A 55 43.34 -43.23 -63.47
C VAL A 55 44.02 -44.57 -63.71
N GLY A 56 43.78 -45.54 -62.82
CA GLY A 56 44.23 -46.93 -62.91
C GLY A 56 45.73 -47.19 -63.06
N PHE A 57 46.58 -46.26 -62.63
CA PHE A 57 48.03 -46.51 -62.53
C PHE A 57 48.28 -47.70 -61.58
N LEU A 58 49.42 -48.38 -61.67
CA LEU A 58 49.72 -49.54 -60.81
C LEU A 58 50.88 -49.20 -59.89
N VAL A 59 50.59 -49.03 -58.59
CA VAL A 59 51.61 -48.76 -57.56
C VAL A 59 52.60 -49.93 -57.53
N GLY A 60 53.90 -49.60 -57.58
CA GLY A 60 54.98 -50.58 -57.75
C GLY A 60 55.37 -50.87 -59.22
N SER A 61 54.74 -50.21 -60.20
CA SER A 61 55.17 -50.24 -61.61
C SER A 61 56.05 -49.02 -61.95
N VAL A 62 57.07 -49.20 -62.79
CA VAL A 62 57.99 -48.11 -63.19
C VAL A 62 57.36 -47.22 -64.27
N VAL A 63 57.50 -45.89 -64.11
CA VAL A 63 56.98 -44.82 -65.00
C VAL A 63 57.99 -43.66 -65.10
N LEU A 64 57.94 -42.87 -66.18
CA LEU A 64 58.86 -41.73 -66.46
C LEU A 64 58.11 -40.49 -66.97
N CYS A 65 58.64 -39.28 -66.75
CA CYS A 65 58.16 -37.98 -67.27
C CYS A 65 59.11 -37.38 -68.34
N ASN A 66 58.58 -36.51 -69.20
CA ASN A 66 59.34 -35.64 -70.11
C ASN A 66 58.61 -34.29 -70.28
N VAL A 67 59.32 -33.16 -70.14
CA VAL A 67 58.81 -31.78 -70.32
C VAL A 67 59.89 -30.92 -70.99
N SER A 68 59.61 -30.24 -72.10
CA SER A 68 60.58 -29.46 -72.92
C SER A 68 61.92 -30.15 -73.28
N GLY A 69 62.01 -31.48 -73.19
CA GLY A 69 63.25 -32.25 -73.39
C GLY A 69 63.99 -32.61 -72.09
N GLY A 70 63.56 -32.09 -70.94
CA GLY A 70 63.97 -32.58 -69.62
C GLY A 70 63.24 -33.89 -69.27
N ILE A 71 63.97 -35.01 -69.29
CA ILE A 71 63.45 -36.33 -68.92
C ILE A 71 63.79 -36.61 -67.46
N VAL A 72 62.78 -36.86 -66.63
CA VAL A 72 62.91 -37.07 -65.18
C VAL A 72 62.13 -38.32 -64.76
N VAL A 73 62.69 -39.11 -63.84
CA VAL A 73 62.02 -40.32 -63.32
C VAL A 73 60.79 -39.93 -62.51
N ALA A 74 59.66 -40.60 -62.78
CA ALA A 74 58.40 -40.29 -62.14
C ALA A 74 58.17 -41.14 -60.88
N ASN A 75 57.83 -40.50 -59.76
CA ASN A 75 57.47 -41.22 -58.55
C ASN A 75 55.97 -41.55 -58.52
N VAL A 76 55.59 -42.80 -58.81
CA VAL A 76 54.18 -43.25 -58.87
C VAL A 76 53.62 -43.49 -57.47
N SER A 77 52.87 -42.52 -56.95
CA SER A 77 52.39 -42.53 -55.57
C SER A 77 51.09 -43.31 -55.36
N SER A 78 50.23 -43.43 -56.37
CA SER A 78 48.92 -44.05 -56.25
C SER A 78 48.43 -44.61 -57.59
N THR A 79 47.24 -45.24 -57.60
CA THR A 79 46.61 -45.66 -58.86
C THR A 79 46.05 -44.51 -59.72
N SER A 80 46.52 -43.28 -59.50
CA SER A 80 46.03 -42.06 -60.17
C SER A 80 47.00 -40.85 -60.15
N LEU A 81 48.20 -40.93 -59.54
CA LEU A 81 49.11 -39.78 -59.38
C LEU A 81 50.61 -40.16 -59.51
N LEU A 82 51.42 -39.21 -59.99
CA LEU A 82 52.89 -39.23 -59.93
C LEU A 82 53.53 -37.80 -59.94
N THR A 83 54.83 -37.65 -59.66
CA THR A 83 55.52 -36.34 -59.55
C THR A 83 56.92 -36.27 -60.19
N CYS A 84 57.35 -35.08 -60.67
CA CYS A 84 58.59 -34.74 -61.41
C CYS A 84 59.01 -33.25 -61.21
N THR A 85 60.28 -32.84 -61.41
CA THR A 85 60.81 -31.47 -61.09
C THR A 85 61.14 -30.61 -62.33
N THR A 86 61.17 -29.27 -62.21
CA THR A 86 61.44 -28.32 -63.33
C THR A 86 62.70 -27.45 -63.16
N GLU A 87 63.38 -27.16 -64.28
CA GLU A 87 64.59 -26.30 -64.36
C GLU A 87 64.30 -24.94 -65.02
N LYS A 88 65.30 -24.04 -65.06
CA LYS A 88 65.23 -22.70 -65.67
C LYS A 88 64.83 -22.75 -67.16
N ALA A 89 64.03 -21.79 -67.62
CA ALA A 89 63.56 -21.74 -69.00
C ALA A 89 64.71 -21.63 -70.01
N ALA A 90 64.66 -22.43 -71.08
CA ALA A 90 65.60 -22.30 -72.20
C ALA A 90 65.28 -21.02 -73.01
N PRO A 91 66.29 -20.28 -73.51
CA PRO A 91 66.10 -18.96 -74.11
C PRO A 91 65.33 -18.95 -75.45
N THR A 92 65.06 -20.12 -76.03
CA THR A 92 64.23 -20.29 -77.24
C THR A 92 62.75 -20.56 -76.92
N SER A 93 62.37 -20.74 -75.65
CA SER A 93 60.98 -20.88 -75.24
C SER A 93 60.31 -19.51 -75.08
N SER A 94 59.06 -19.38 -75.57
CA SER A 94 58.29 -18.15 -75.38
C SER A 94 57.54 -18.19 -74.05
N VAL A 95 57.77 -17.16 -73.24
CA VAL A 95 57.25 -16.90 -71.86
C VAL A 95 55.73 -17.16 -71.70
N CYS A 96 54.95 -17.17 -72.79
CA CYS A 96 53.48 -17.25 -72.78
C CYS A 96 52.87 -18.43 -73.56
N VAL A 97 53.62 -19.51 -73.86
CA VAL A 97 53.10 -20.70 -74.58
C VAL A 97 53.22 -21.98 -73.75
N THR A 98 52.27 -22.90 -73.91
CA THR A 98 52.13 -24.14 -73.14
C THR A 98 53.12 -25.26 -73.54
N ASP A 99 53.76 -25.88 -72.56
CA ASP A 99 54.86 -26.87 -72.70
C ASP A 99 54.45 -28.28 -72.18
N PRO A 100 54.33 -29.33 -73.04
CA PRO A 100 53.55 -30.55 -72.76
C PRO A 100 54.24 -31.71 -71.97
N VAL A 101 53.44 -32.60 -71.36
CA VAL A 101 53.90 -33.68 -70.42
C VAL A 101 53.29 -35.07 -70.74
N ASN A 102 54.12 -36.13 -70.86
CA ASN A 102 53.73 -37.51 -71.30
C ASN A 102 54.24 -38.65 -70.37
N LEU A 103 53.56 -39.83 -70.34
CA LEU A 103 53.84 -41.00 -69.45
C LEU A 103 53.94 -42.40 -70.13
N ILE A 104 54.60 -43.38 -69.47
CA ILE A 104 54.96 -44.73 -69.96
C ILE A 104 54.81 -45.82 -68.86
N PHE A 105 54.16 -47.00 -69.07
CA PHE A 105 54.04 -48.09 -68.06
C PHE A 105 54.61 -49.45 -68.50
N MET A 106 55.14 -50.22 -67.54
CA MET A 106 55.78 -51.54 -67.76
C MET A 106 55.10 -52.66 -66.95
N ASN A 107 54.53 -53.67 -67.62
CA ASN A 107 54.03 -54.95 -67.09
C ASN A 107 53.74 -55.91 -68.28
N ALA A 108 53.37 -57.18 -68.06
CA ALA A 108 53.40 -58.30 -69.05
C ALA A 108 52.65 -58.15 -70.41
N SER A 109 52.03 -57.00 -70.70
CA SER A 109 51.53 -56.62 -72.03
C SER A 109 51.60 -55.08 -72.25
N SER A 110 52.70 -54.46 -71.79
CA SER A 110 53.11 -53.04 -71.77
C SER A 110 52.25 -52.01 -72.52
N ARG A 111 51.85 -50.94 -71.82
CA ARG A 111 50.80 -49.99 -72.26
C ARG A 111 51.21 -48.54 -71.94
N THR A 112 51.17 -47.62 -72.91
CA THR A 112 51.61 -46.22 -72.76
C THR A 112 50.52 -45.22 -73.17
N THR A 113 50.66 -43.96 -72.76
CA THR A 113 49.74 -42.88 -73.16
C THR A 113 50.40 -41.95 -74.17
N PHE A 114 49.79 -41.78 -75.35
CA PHE A 114 50.26 -40.87 -76.40
C PHE A 114 49.29 -39.69 -76.57
N ASN A 115 49.82 -38.54 -77.01
CA ASN A 115 49.09 -37.29 -77.31
C ASN A 115 48.26 -36.72 -76.15
N THR A 116 48.91 -36.44 -75.01
CA THR A 116 48.32 -35.63 -73.94
C THR A 116 48.33 -34.14 -74.31
N LEU A 117 47.17 -33.49 -74.32
CA LEU A 117 47.01 -32.04 -74.56
C LEU A 117 47.30 -31.21 -73.28
N VAL A 118 48.35 -31.53 -72.52
CA VAL A 118 48.53 -31.09 -71.11
C VAL A 118 49.95 -30.58 -70.88
N GLY A 119 50.12 -29.35 -70.34
CA GLY A 119 51.43 -28.69 -70.17
C GLY A 119 51.48 -27.44 -69.25
N ILE A 120 52.62 -26.72 -69.23
CA ILE A 120 52.95 -25.58 -68.30
C ILE A 120 53.37 -24.25 -69.01
N VAL A 121 53.43 -23.11 -68.29
CA VAL A 121 53.69 -21.72 -68.77
C VAL A 121 54.66 -20.96 -67.82
N ARG A 122 55.39 -19.91 -68.27
CA ARG A 122 56.49 -19.30 -67.48
C ARG A 122 56.70 -17.75 -67.54
N PRO A 123 56.29 -16.94 -66.52
CA PRO A 123 56.37 -15.46 -66.52
C PRO A 123 57.57 -14.82 -65.77
N THR A 124 57.71 -13.49 -65.88
CA THR A 124 58.71 -12.61 -65.20
C THR A 124 58.24 -12.08 -63.84
N SER A 125 59.16 -11.73 -62.92
CA SER A 125 58.86 -11.30 -61.53
C SER A 125 58.27 -9.88 -61.33
N ALA A 126 57.52 -9.65 -60.24
CA ALA A 126 56.73 -8.44 -59.95
C ALA A 126 57.36 -7.37 -59.01
N THR A 127 56.68 -6.22 -58.85
CA THR A 127 57.09 -5.02 -58.06
C THR A 127 55.98 -4.47 -57.14
N LEU A 128 56.33 -3.86 -56.00
CA LEU A 128 55.39 -3.45 -54.92
C LEU A 128 55.55 -1.96 -54.50
N VAL A 129 54.45 -1.33 -54.03
CA VAL A 129 54.42 0.11 -53.61
C VAL A 129 53.74 0.34 -52.25
N THR A 130 52.45 0.06 -52.09
CA THR A 130 51.68 0.34 -50.85
C THR A 130 50.99 -0.91 -50.32
N ALA A 131 50.85 -0.98 -48.99
CA ALA A 131 50.10 -2.02 -48.29
C ALA A 131 48.96 -1.38 -47.47
N THR A 132 47.74 -1.82 -47.75
CA THR A 132 46.53 -1.34 -47.07
C THR A 132 45.77 -2.54 -46.53
N SER A 133 45.45 -2.53 -45.24
CA SER A 133 44.64 -3.59 -44.62
C SER A 133 43.19 -3.55 -45.11
N GLU A 134 42.46 -4.65 -44.93
CA GLU A 134 41.03 -4.78 -45.22
C GLU A 134 40.15 -3.67 -44.60
N LEU A 135 40.56 -3.14 -43.45
CA LEU A 135 39.89 -2.05 -42.73
C LEU A 135 40.21 -0.65 -43.29
N GLY A 136 40.95 -0.56 -44.40
CA GLY A 136 41.38 0.70 -44.99
C GLY A 136 42.58 1.37 -44.31
N ASN A 137 43.13 0.78 -43.25
CA ASN A 137 44.33 1.31 -42.60
C ASN A 137 45.55 1.16 -43.52
N VAL A 138 46.15 2.29 -43.88
CA VAL A 138 47.32 2.37 -44.77
C VAL A 138 48.59 2.23 -43.94
N GLY A 139 49.39 1.20 -44.22
CA GLY A 139 50.69 1.00 -43.57
C GLY A 139 50.65 0.51 -42.12
N PHE A 140 49.50 0.13 -41.57
CA PHE A 140 49.43 -0.50 -40.23
C PHE A 140 48.31 -1.56 -40.10
N GLY A 141 48.53 -2.54 -39.22
CA GLY A 141 47.63 -3.68 -38.98
C GLY A 141 47.66 -4.22 -37.55
N ALA A 142 46.63 -5.00 -37.20
CA ALA A 142 46.51 -5.65 -35.89
C ALA A 142 47.46 -6.85 -35.73
N TYR A 143 47.91 -7.13 -34.51
CA TYR A 143 48.90 -8.19 -34.21
C TYR A 143 48.32 -9.60 -34.07
N ASP A 144 47.03 -9.71 -33.74
CA ASP A 144 46.36 -10.91 -33.24
C ASP A 144 45.62 -11.72 -34.31
N THR A 145 45.31 -11.08 -35.43
CA THR A 145 44.35 -11.57 -36.42
C THR A 145 44.99 -11.67 -37.81
N ALA A 146 44.58 -12.69 -38.57
CA ALA A 146 44.98 -12.81 -39.96
C ALA A 146 44.11 -11.86 -40.81
N VAL A 147 44.72 -10.82 -41.38
CA VAL A 147 44.01 -9.75 -42.11
C VAL A 147 44.40 -9.78 -43.58
N SER A 148 43.44 -9.58 -44.48
CA SER A 148 43.77 -9.41 -45.90
C SER A 148 44.42 -8.05 -46.14
N VAL A 149 45.62 -8.04 -46.71
CA VAL A 149 46.38 -6.84 -47.03
C VAL A 149 46.44 -6.70 -48.54
N THR A 150 45.83 -5.64 -49.04
CA THR A 150 45.88 -5.29 -50.45
C THR A 150 47.24 -4.66 -50.74
N ILE A 151 48.01 -5.30 -51.62
CA ILE A 151 49.30 -4.82 -52.09
C ILE A 151 49.14 -4.28 -53.51
N ALA A 152 49.41 -3.00 -53.68
CA ALA A 152 49.44 -2.35 -55.00
C ALA A 152 50.86 -2.40 -55.59
N GLY A 153 50.96 -2.63 -56.90
CA GLY A 153 52.22 -2.91 -57.59
C GLY A 153 52.07 -3.08 -59.10
N PHE A 154 52.99 -3.82 -59.72
CA PHE A 154 52.95 -4.17 -61.15
C PHE A 154 53.64 -5.51 -61.42
N GLY A 155 53.09 -6.29 -62.36
CA GLY A 155 53.69 -7.52 -62.90
C GLY A 155 53.10 -8.83 -62.37
N PHE A 156 51.96 -8.79 -61.69
CA PHE A 156 51.36 -9.99 -61.09
C PHE A 156 50.69 -10.91 -62.14
N VAL A 157 50.70 -12.23 -61.88
CA VAL A 157 50.11 -13.27 -62.75
C VAL A 157 49.24 -14.21 -61.94
N GLN A 158 48.14 -14.70 -62.51
CA GLN A 158 47.23 -15.63 -61.84
C GLN A 158 47.83 -17.04 -61.75
N THR A 159 48.15 -17.49 -60.54
CA THR A 159 48.66 -18.84 -60.24
C THR A 159 48.36 -19.19 -58.78
N THR A 160 48.12 -20.47 -58.49
CA THR A 160 47.88 -20.99 -57.13
C THR A 160 49.16 -21.05 -56.29
N GLU A 161 50.32 -21.04 -56.94
CA GLU A 161 51.62 -21.12 -56.28
C GLU A 161 52.22 -19.76 -55.93
N ALA A 162 51.50 -18.66 -56.22
CA ALA A 162 51.94 -17.34 -55.78
C ALA A 162 52.02 -17.28 -54.24
N ARG A 163 53.10 -16.68 -53.74
CA ARG A 163 53.38 -16.53 -52.30
C ARG A 163 53.87 -15.13 -52.00
N CYS A 164 53.38 -14.58 -50.89
CA CYS A 164 53.89 -13.37 -50.28
C CYS A 164 54.77 -13.73 -49.07
N ARG A 165 55.62 -12.81 -48.63
CA ARG A 165 56.29 -12.91 -47.32
C ARG A 165 56.42 -11.55 -46.67
N PHE A 166 56.32 -11.50 -45.35
CA PHE A 166 56.46 -10.29 -44.55
C PHE A 166 57.83 -10.30 -43.87
N VAL A 167 58.54 -9.16 -43.96
CA VAL A 167 59.95 -9.05 -43.56
C VAL A 167 60.19 -7.84 -42.67
N ARG A 168 61.18 -7.97 -41.78
CA ARG A 168 61.82 -6.81 -41.14
C ARG A 168 62.87 -6.22 -42.07
N LEU A 169 62.79 -4.92 -42.33
CA LEU A 169 63.54 -4.28 -43.40
C LEU A 169 65.03 -4.07 -43.07
N SER A 170 65.40 -4.06 -41.79
CA SER A 170 66.79 -3.87 -41.34
C SER A 170 67.72 -5.04 -41.66
N ASP A 171 67.19 -6.25 -41.75
CA ASP A 171 67.96 -7.52 -41.84
C ASP A 171 67.32 -8.54 -42.80
N ASN A 172 66.25 -8.17 -43.50
CA ASN A 172 65.45 -9.01 -44.39
C ASN A 172 64.98 -10.33 -43.73
N TYR A 173 64.83 -10.31 -42.39
CA TYR A 173 64.34 -11.45 -41.63
C TYR A 173 62.88 -11.71 -41.97
N VAL A 174 62.57 -12.92 -42.44
CA VAL A 174 61.21 -13.32 -42.80
C VAL A 174 60.44 -13.67 -41.54
N ILE A 175 59.42 -12.86 -41.25
CA ILE A 175 58.54 -13.01 -40.08
C ILE A 175 57.50 -14.10 -40.38
N PHE A 176 56.85 -14.05 -41.55
CA PHE A 176 55.96 -15.11 -42.02
C PHE A 176 55.85 -15.15 -43.56
N TYR A 177 55.44 -16.31 -44.07
CA TYR A 177 54.99 -16.49 -45.45
C TYR A 177 53.47 -16.42 -45.51
N SER A 178 52.93 -16.10 -46.69
CA SER A 178 51.55 -15.73 -46.90
C SER A 178 51.03 -16.24 -48.25
N THR A 179 49.76 -16.64 -48.29
CA THR A 179 49.07 -16.98 -49.54
C THR A 179 48.67 -15.71 -50.30
N VAL A 180 48.62 -15.82 -51.62
CA VAL A 180 48.26 -14.73 -52.52
C VAL A 180 46.90 -15.02 -53.16
N THR A 181 46.00 -14.05 -53.11
CA THR A 181 44.85 -13.98 -54.00
C THR A 181 45.14 -12.97 -55.11
N TYR A 182 45.19 -13.44 -56.34
CA TYR A 182 45.37 -12.59 -57.51
C TYR A 182 44.08 -11.80 -57.80
N VAL A 183 44.19 -10.48 -57.94
CA VAL A 183 43.08 -9.59 -58.30
C VAL A 183 43.27 -9.01 -59.71
N SER A 184 44.46 -8.49 -60.00
CA SER A 184 44.83 -7.96 -61.33
C SER A 184 46.35 -7.93 -61.51
N SER A 185 46.83 -7.57 -62.69
CA SER A 185 48.27 -7.39 -62.97
C SER A 185 48.95 -6.37 -62.06
N ASN A 186 48.18 -5.50 -61.40
CA ASN A 186 48.67 -4.39 -60.58
C ASN A 186 48.28 -4.52 -59.10
N VAL A 187 47.47 -5.53 -58.73
CA VAL A 187 46.99 -5.71 -57.36
C VAL A 187 46.94 -7.20 -57.01
N VAL A 188 47.57 -7.54 -55.89
CA VAL A 188 47.41 -8.82 -55.22
C VAL A 188 47.01 -8.61 -53.77
N VAL A 189 46.23 -9.53 -53.22
CA VAL A 189 45.88 -9.55 -51.81
C VAL A 189 46.71 -10.63 -51.14
N CYS A 190 47.47 -10.25 -50.12
CA CYS A 190 48.28 -11.15 -49.32
C CYS A 190 47.76 -11.15 -47.87
N VAL A 191 47.67 -12.33 -47.26
CA VAL A 191 47.15 -12.47 -45.90
C VAL A 191 48.26 -12.21 -44.88
N GLN A 192 48.17 -11.11 -44.13
CA GLN A 192 48.98 -10.90 -42.93
C GLN A 192 48.69 -12.06 -41.95
N GLN A 193 49.72 -12.67 -41.37
CA GLN A 193 49.53 -13.62 -40.26
C GLN A 193 49.65 -12.88 -38.92
N PRO A 194 49.08 -13.42 -37.83
CA PRO A 194 49.34 -12.93 -36.48
C PRO A 194 50.85 -12.97 -36.18
N ALA A 195 51.39 -11.88 -35.68
CA ALA A 195 52.82 -11.71 -35.38
C ALA A 195 53.03 -10.61 -34.35
N ASP A 196 54.10 -10.70 -33.57
CA ASP A 196 54.36 -9.75 -32.49
C ASP A 196 54.63 -8.32 -33.02
N PRO A 197 54.11 -7.29 -32.32
CA PRO A 197 54.34 -5.90 -32.69
C PRO A 197 55.79 -5.49 -32.50
N MET A 198 56.29 -4.60 -33.37
CA MET A 198 57.68 -4.13 -33.35
C MET A 198 57.77 -2.60 -33.46
N PRO A 199 58.78 -1.97 -32.85
CA PRO A 199 59.08 -0.54 -33.04
C PRO A 199 59.88 -0.25 -34.33
N ASN A 200 60.27 -1.29 -35.09
CA ASN A 200 61.13 -1.18 -36.28
C ASN A 200 60.32 -1.26 -37.59
N ALA A 201 60.83 -0.63 -38.65
CA ALA A 201 60.21 -0.64 -39.98
C ALA A 201 60.12 -2.05 -40.60
N THR A 202 58.92 -2.40 -41.08
CA THR A 202 58.52 -3.73 -41.59
C THR A 202 57.71 -3.60 -42.89
N GLY A 203 57.59 -4.68 -43.68
CA GLY A 203 56.90 -4.65 -44.99
C GLY A 203 56.83 -5.99 -45.75
N PHE A 204 56.11 -6.01 -46.89
CA PHE A 204 55.84 -7.22 -47.70
C PHE A 204 56.71 -7.38 -48.97
N GLN A 205 56.92 -8.62 -49.42
CA GLN A 205 57.57 -9.06 -50.68
C GLN A 205 56.79 -10.21 -51.37
N TYR A 206 57.01 -10.50 -52.67
CA TYR A 206 56.17 -11.40 -53.50
C TYR A 206 56.94 -12.41 -54.38
N SER A 207 56.29 -13.53 -54.75
CA SER A 207 56.74 -14.63 -55.63
C SER A 207 55.59 -15.21 -56.48
N HIS A 208 55.87 -15.66 -57.72
CA HIS A 208 54.89 -16.28 -58.62
C HIS A 208 54.69 -17.79 -58.42
N ASP A 209 55.76 -18.54 -58.18
CA ASP A 209 55.75 -20.00 -58.10
C ASP A 209 56.13 -20.54 -56.71
N GLY A 210 56.31 -19.64 -55.75
CA GLY A 210 56.72 -19.93 -54.39
C GLY A 210 58.22 -20.20 -54.23
N ALA A 211 58.99 -20.27 -55.32
CA ALA A 211 60.42 -20.55 -55.32
C ALA A 211 61.26 -19.25 -55.33
N TYR A 212 60.90 -18.25 -56.14
CA TYR A 212 61.69 -17.02 -56.32
C TYR A 212 60.96 -15.75 -55.86
N TYR A 213 61.59 -14.91 -55.02
CA TYR A 213 60.98 -13.69 -54.43
C TYR A 213 61.71 -12.40 -54.82
N SER A 214 60.95 -11.34 -55.12
CA SER A 214 61.48 -10.01 -55.47
C SER A 214 62.15 -9.32 -54.26
N THR A 215 63.48 -9.17 -54.27
CA THR A 215 64.23 -8.56 -53.14
C THR A 215 64.32 -7.03 -53.19
N ASN A 216 64.11 -6.41 -54.36
CA ASN A 216 64.44 -5.00 -54.60
C ASN A 216 63.25 -4.02 -54.44
N THR A 217 62.05 -4.52 -54.15
CA THR A 217 60.85 -3.70 -53.89
C THR A 217 60.02 -4.30 -52.76
N TYR A 218 59.43 -3.45 -51.92
CA TYR A 218 58.58 -3.87 -50.81
C TYR A 218 57.46 -2.84 -50.56
N ALA A 219 56.39 -3.25 -49.88
CA ALA A 219 55.33 -2.35 -49.42
C ALA A 219 55.43 -2.13 -47.89
N PRO A 220 55.49 -0.89 -47.38
CA PRO A 220 55.70 -0.60 -45.95
C PRO A 220 54.42 -0.84 -45.14
N TYR A 221 54.55 -1.55 -44.01
CA TYR A 221 53.42 -1.93 -43.18
C TYR A 221 53.86 -2.37 -41.78
N THR A 222 53.35 -1.75 -40.72
CA THR A 222 53.72 -2.02 -39.31
C THR A 222 52.61 -2.76 -38.57
N ILE A 223 52.97 -3.79 -37.80
CA ILE A 223 52.04 -4.52 -36.94
C ILE A 223 52.03 -3.88 -35.53
N VAL A 224 50.86 -3.49 -35.04
CA VAL A 224 50.68 -2.69 -33.82
C VAL A 224 50.05 -3.52 -32.70
N GLY A 225 50.62 -3.41 -31.49
CA GLY A 225 50.22 -4.19 -30.32
C GLY A 225 48.93 -3.71 -29.65
N PRO A 226 48.44 -4.40 -28.61
CA PRO A 226 47.28 -3.98 -27.83
C PRO A 226 47.59 -2.73 -26.98
N THR A 227 46.56 -1.96 -26.62
CA THR A 227 46.70 -0.75 -25.79
C THR A 227 47.39 -1.07 -24.48
N LYS A 228 48.41 -0.27 -24.13
CA LYS A 228 49.15 -0.45 -22.87
C LYS A 228 49.66 0.83 -22.21
N LYS A 229 49.76 1.94 -22.94
CA LYS A 229 50.26 3.24 -22.44
C LYS A 229 49.48 4.40 -23.05
N VAL A 230 49.69 5.58 -22.47
CA VAL A 230 49.07 6.86 -22.88
C VAL A 230 50.13 7.96 -22.92
N THR A 231 49.98 8.92 -23.83
CA THR A 231 50.77 10.16 -23.87
C THR A 231 49.87 11.38 -24.07
N SER A 232 50.23 12.52 -23.50
CA SER A 232 49.52 13.80 -23.67
C SER A 232 50.36 14.90 -24.34
N PHE A 233 49.68 15.83 -25.00
CA PHE A 233 50.28 17.01 -25.63
C PHE A 233 49.39 18.25 -25.43
N ALA A 234 49.98 19.39 -25.06
CA ALA A 234 49.27 20.64 -24.75
C ALA A 234 49.87 21.85 -25.48
N SER A 235 49.04 22.87 -25.74
CA SER A 235 49.38 24.01 -26.63
C SER A 235 49.87 25.30 -25.94
N ASN A 236 49.48 25.55 -24.69
CA ASN A 236 49.94 26.67 -23.84
C ASN A 236 49.83 26.22 -22.37
N LEU A 237 50.62 26.80 -21.47
CA LEU A 237 50.73 26.43 -20.05
C LEU A 237 50.33 27.56 -19.06
N THR A 238 49.81 28.69 -19.55
CA THR A 238 49.47 29.86 -18.70
C THR A 238 47.96 30.16 -18.69
N ILE A 239 47.44 30.53 -17.50
CA ILE A 239 46.02 30.83 -17.25
C ILE A 239 45.90 32.14 -16.46
N VAL A 240 45.00 33.04 -16.85
CA VAL A 240 44.67 34.27 -16.10
C VAL A 240 43.42 34.02 -15.26
N ALA A 241 43.46 34.38 -13.98
CA ALA A 241 42.36 34.18 -13.06
C ALA A 241 41.21 35.18 -13.30
N GLY A 242 39.98 34.66 -13.24
CA GLY A 242 38.74 35.42 -13.33
C GLY A 242 37.55 34.59 -12.85
N ALA A 243 36.33 35.09 -13.01
CA ALA A 243 35.13 34.35 -12.58
C ALA A 243 35.03 32.95 -13.25
N SER A 244 35.47 32.86 -14.51
CA SER A 244 35.72 31.61 -15.24
C SER A 244 36.97 31.79 -16.11
N SER A 245 37.88 30.82 -16.06
CA SER A 245 39.09 30.77 -16.88
C SER A 245 39.09 29.49 -17.72
N GLN A 246 39.55 29.57 -18.98
CA GLN A 246 39.63 28.41 -19.88
C GLN A 246 41.04 27.81 -19.84
N VAL A 247 41.12 26.48 -19.76
CA VAL A 247 42.36 25.71 -19.84
C VAL A 247 42.72 25.50 -21.32
N PRO A 248 43.99 25.70 -21.73
CA PRO A 248 44.44 25.41 -23.10
C PRO A 248 44.19 23.95 -23.52
N SER A 249 44.01 23.73 -24.84
CA SER A 249 43.66 22.40 -25.36
C SER A 249 44.76 21.36 -25.16
N VAL A 250 44.34 20.15 -24.75
CA VAL A 250 45.18 18.97 -24.48
C VAL A 250 44.67 17.75 -25.26
N GLN A 251 45.55 17.07 -25.98
CA GLN A 251 45.27 15.83 -26.70
C GLN A 251 45.94 14.64 -26.01
N VAL A 252 45.25 13.49 -25.97
CA VAL A 252 45.67 12.28 -25.27
C VAL A 252 45.59 11.09 -26.21
N TYR A 253 46.72 10.39 -26.43
CA TYR A 253 46.89 9.32 -27.41
C TYR A 253 47.04 7.95 -26.75
N LEU A 254 46.36 6.94 -27.27
CA LEU A 254 46.51 5.53 -26.89
C LEU A 254 47.65 4.86 -27.68
N THR A 255 48.60 4.25 -26.97
CA THR A 255 49.73 3.55 -27.58
C THR A 255 49.84 2.10 -27.11
N ASP A 256 50.49 1.28 -27.93
CA ASP A 256 50.95 -0.04 -27.50
C ASP A 256 52.10 0.06 -26.47
N ALA A 257 52.60 -1.08 -26.01
CA ALA A 257 53.69 -1.15 -25.02
C ALA A 257 55.01 -0.51 -25.52
N TYR A 258 55.20 -0.44 -26.84
CA TYR A 258 56.39 0.02 -27.54
C TYR A 258 56.28 1.50 -27.99
N GLY A 259 55.11 2.12 -27.80
CA GLY A 259 54.86 3.53 -28.12
C GLY A 259 54.26 3.77 -29.50
N ASN A 260 53.83 2.72 -30.21
CA ASN A 260 53.12 2.89 -31.48
C ASN A 260 51.69 3.36 -31.22
N ASN A 261 51.25 4.42 -31.89
CA ASN A 261 49.87 4.90 -31.82
C ASN A 261 48.91 3.87 -32.43
N ARG A 262 47.89 3.42 -31.68
CA ARG A 262 46.93 2.44 -32.19
C ARG A 262 45.91 3.01 -33.16
N LEU A 263 45.61 4.30 -33.05
CA LEU A 263 44.71 5.03 -33.96
C LEU A 263 43.41 4.25 -34.22
N ALA A 264 43.06 4.02 -35.48
CA ALA A 264 41.86 3.29 -35.90
C ALA A 264 41.89 1.76 -35.65
N LEU A 265 43.00 1.18 -35.17
CA LEU A 265 43.03 -0.18 -34.63
C LEU A 265 42.53 -0.26 -33.18
N GLU A 266 42.28 0.88 -32.53
CA GLU A 266 41.59 0.88 -31.26
C GLU A 266 40.08 0.84 -31.45
N THR A 267 39.51 -0.34 -31.21
CA THR A 267 38.07 -0.61 -31.26
C THR A 267 37.37 -0.33 -29.93
N SER A 268 38.13 -0.25 -28.83
CA SER A 268 37.60 0.02 -27.49
C SER A 268 37.47 1.53 -27.30
N ILE A 269 36.26 2.01 -27.01
CA ILE A 269 36.06 3.42 -26.66
C ILE A 269 36.45 3.61 -25.19
N TYR A 270 37.63 4.16 -24.96
CA TYR A 270 38.07 4.57 -23.63
C TYR A 270 37.54 5.97 -23.33
N SER A 271 37.00 6.18 -22.13
CA SER A 271 36.67 7.53 -21.64
C SER A 271 37.78 8.01 -20.73
N PHE A 272 38.45 9.10 -21.11
CA PHE A 272 39.46 9.75 -20.30
C PHE A 272 38.81 10.84 -19.45
N ARG A 273 39.21 10.93 -18.19
CA ARG A 273 38.80 11.99 -17.27
C ARG A 273 39.98 12.88 -16.92
N ALA A 274 39.79 14.19 -17.08
CA ALA A 274 40.65 15.21 -16.51
C ALA A 274 40.33 15.40 -15.02
N THR A 275 41.36 15.49 -14.18
CA THR A 275 41.23 15.72 -12.74
C THR A 275 42.38 16.58 -12.23
N SER A 276 42.12 17.37 -11.19
CA SER A 276 43.10 18.15 -10.45
C SER A 276 43.78 17.36 -9.31
N LEU A 277 43.25 16.18 -8.99
CA LEU A 277 43.78 15.26 -7.99
C LEU A 277 44.59 14.14 -8.66
N ASP A 278 45.36 13.41 -7.86
CA ASP A 278 45.86 12.10 -8.28
C ASP A 278 44.67 11.17 -8.63
N PRO A 279 44.72 10.41 -9.74
CA PRO A 279 43.63 9.52 -10.16
C PRO A 279 43.12 8.58 -9.06
N VAL A 280 43.99 8.04 -8.20
CA VAL A 280 43.60 7.13 -7.12
C VAL A 280 42.78 7.87 -6.05
N VAL A 281 43.14 9.11 -5.77
CA VAL A 281 42.45 9.98 -4.79
C VAL A 281 41.10 10.47 -5.33
N GLN A 282 41.02 10.75 -6.63
CA GLN A 282 39.78 11.14 -7.31
C GLN A 282 38.72 10.03 -7.26
N ILE A 283 39.12 8.77 -7.54
CA ILE A 283 38.22 7.61 -7.56
C ILE A 283 37.66 7.29 -6.17
N ALA A 284 38.40 7.62 -5.09
CA ALA A 284 37.92 7.53 -3.72
C ALA A 284 36.81 8.55 -3.37
N GLY A 285 36.37 9.38 -4.31
CA GLY A 285 35.25 10.32 -4.15
C GLY A 285 35.63 11.66 -3.53
N ASN A 286 36.92 11.98 -3.47
CA ASN A 286 37.38 13.26 -2.94
C ASN A 286 37.03 14.43 -3.87
N VAL A 287 36.75 15.59 -3.27
CA VAL A 287 36.41 16.81 -4.01
C VAL A 287 37.66 17.35 -4.72
N GLU A 288 37.50 17.71 -6.00
CA GLU A 288 38.55 18.33 -6.82
C GLU A 288 39.13 19.60 -6.16
N LEU A 289 40.43 19.86 -6.37
CA LEU A 289 41.11 21.06 -5.87
C LEU A 289 40.65 22.35 -6.59
N VAL A 290 40.07 22.21 -7.79
CA VAL A 290 39.42 23.30 -8.53
C VAL A 290 38.01 22.90 -8.95
N THR A 291 37.11 23.87 -8.98
CA THR A 291 35.74 23.65 -9.48
C THR A 291 35.72 23.79 -10.99
N PHE A 292 35.47 22.70 -11.71
CA PHE A 292 35.28 22.74 -13.17
C PHE A 292 33.93 23.38 -13.52
N THR A 293 33.90 24.21 -14.58
CA THR A 293 32.70 24.92 -15.04
C THR A 293 31.58 23.99 -15.52
N ASN A 294 31.95 22.82 -16.05
CA ASN A 294 31.02 21.82 -16.55
C ASN A 294 31.60 20.41 -16.33
N GLY A 295 30.82 19.52 -15.73
CA GLY A 295 31.20 18.13 -15.51
C GLY A 295 31.28 17.29 -16.78
N SER A 296 30.68 17.72 -17.89
CA SER A 296 30.76 16.99 -19.17
C SER A 296 32.05 17.26 -19.96
N THR A 297 32.68 18.43 -19.78
CA THR A 297 33.90 18.81 -20.54
C THR A 297 35.19 18.27 -19.93
N VAL A 298 35.09 17.59 -18.77
CA VAL A 298 36.22 16.90 -18.12
C VAL A 298 36.23 15.40 -18.40
N VAL A 299 35.29 14.86 -19.16
CA VAL A 299 35.30 13.47 -19.62
C VAL A 299 35.15 13.44 -21.13
N GLU A 300 36.20 13.00 -21.83
CA GLU A 300 36.22 12.89 -23.29
C GLU A 300 36.48 11.43 -23.69
N SER A 301 35.70 10.94 -24.64
CA SER A 301 35.85 9.57 -25.17
C SER A 301 36.80 9.54 -26.37
N THR A 302 37.60 8.49 -26.48
CA THR A 302 38.56 8.35 -27.58
C THR A 302 37.86 8.11 -28.91
N VAL A 303 38.14 8.96 -29.90
CA VAL A 303 37.75 8.77 -31.30
C VAL A 303 39.00 8.35 -32.08
N GLY A 304 39.02 7.12 -32.60
CA GLY A 304 40.18 6.59 -33.32
C GLY A 304 41.47 6.64 -32.50
N GLY A 305 41.41 6.22 -31.23
CA GLY A 305 42.58 6.17 -30.34
C GLY A 305 43.02 7.51 -29.71
N ILE A 306 42.27 8.60 -29.89
CA ILE A 306 42.62 9.95 -29.40
C ILE A 306 41.47 10.56 -28.60
N ALA A 307 41.71 11.03 -27.38
CA ALA A 307 40.80 11.89 -26.62
C ALA A 307 41.29 13.35 -26.66
N SER A 308 40.39 14.32 -26.87
CA SER A 308 40.74 15.71 -27.16
C SER A 308 39.98 16.69 -26.27
N PHE A 309 40.65 17.20 -25.23
CA PHE A 309 40.09 18.16 -24.28
C PHE A 309 40.31 19.59 -24.78
N ALA A 310 39.25 20.24 -25.27
CA ALA A 310 39.32 21.59 -25.82
C ALA A 310 38.58 22.67 -25.02
N ASN A 311 37.66 22.27 -24.13
CA ASN A 311 36.69 23.18 -23.46
C ASN A 311 36.67 23.01 -21.92
N ILE A 312 37.81 22.68 -21.30
CA ILE A 312 37.90 22.61 -19.84
C ILE A 312 37.94 24.04 -19.28
N GLY A 313 36.84 24.49 -18.67
CA GLY A 313 36.81 25.71 -17.87
C GLY A 313 36.97 25.42 -16.37
N ILE A 314 37.65 26.32 -15.67
CA ILE A 314 37.78 26.34 -14.20
C ILE A 314 37.15 27.62 -13.64
N LEU A 315 36.39 27.49 -12.54
CA LEU A 315 35.75 28.59 -11.83
C LEU A 315 36.68 29.13 -10.75
N THR A 316 36.75 30.46 -10.64
CA THR A 316 37.47 31.22 -9.58
C THR A 316 38.81 30.60 -9.17
N PRO A 317 39.78 30.45 -10.11
CA PRO A 317 41.02 29.75 -9.82
C PRO A 317 41.98 30.58 -8.96
N THR A 318 42.53 29.94 -7.93
CA THR A 318 43.57 30.50 -7.06
C THR A 318 44.89 30.67 -7.83
N ALA A 319 45.56 31.82 -7.68
CA ALA A 319 46.87 32.03 -8.29
C ALA A 319 47.94 31.06 -7.71
N GLY A 320 48.74 30.44 -8.58
CA GLY A 320 49.68 29.38 -8.21
C GLY A 320 49.97 28.39 -9.35
N THR A 321 50.65 27.28 -9.05
CA THR A 321 50.83 26.15 -9.96
C THR A 321 49.65 25.19 -9.89
N PHE A 322 49.28 24.60 -11.03
CA PHE A 322 48.08 23.78 -11.19
C PHE A 322 48.32 22.62 -12.15
N THR A 323 48.20 21.38 -11.67
CA THR A 323 48.42 20.17 -12.47
C THR A 323 47.09 19.50 -12.80
N LEU A 324 46.92 19.11 -14.07
CA LEU A 324 45.83 18.24 -14.52
C LEU A 324 46.39 16.86 -14.87
N ASN A 325 45.79 15.83 -14.28
CA ASN A 325 46.01 14.43 -14.64
C ASN A 325 44.87 13.96 -15.55
N PHE A 326 45.20 13.16 -16.56
CA PHE A 326 44.28 12.59 -17.53
C PHE A 326 44.40 11.06 -17.46
N PHE A 327 43.34 10.38 -17.01
CA PHE A 327 43.34 8.94 -16.83
C PHE A 327 42.08 8.29 -17.40
N SER A 328 42.17 7.03 -17.84
CA SER A 328 41.00 6.26 -18.27
C SER A 328 40.13 5.88 -17.09
N THR A 329 38.82 6.14 -17.17
CA THR A 329 37.84 5.80 -16.12
C THR A 329 37.63 4.29 -15.95
N VAL A 330 38.12 3.48 -16.90
CA VAL A 330 38.00 2.01 -16.92
C VAL A 330 39.31 1.33 -16.53
N ASP A 331 40.47 1.94 -16.85
CA ASP A 331 41.80 1.41 -16.52
C ASP A 331 42.72 2.53 -16.06
N ILE A 332 42.88 2.65 -14.74
CA ILE A 332 43.67 3.69 -14.08
C ILE A 332 45.17 3.63 -14.40
N THR A 333 45.67 2.52 -14.98
CA THR A 333 47.07 2.40 -15.40
C THR A 333 47.36 3.21 -16.67
N LEU A 334 46.32 3.57 -17.42
CA LEU A 334 46.37 4.45 -18.58
C LEU A 334 46.22 5.92 -18.10
N THR A 335 47.30 6.51 -17.61
CA THR A 335 47.34 7.87 -17.04
C THR A 335 48.53 8.71 -17.54
N THR A 336 48.35 10.03 -17.58
CA THR A 336 49.34 11.04 -17.98
C THR A 336 49.01 12.41 -17.38
N SER A 337 49.90 13.40 -17.40
CA SER A 337 49.69 14.69 -16.71
C SER A 337 50.33 15.91 -17.39
N VAL A 338 49.76 17.10 -17.12
CA VAL A 338 50.19 18.41 -17.65
C VAL A 338 50.12 19.47 -16.55
N GLU A 339 51.15 20.32 -16.44
CA GLU A 339 51.25 21.40 -15.43
C GLU A 339 51.04 22.79 -16.05
N PHE A 340 50.27 23.64 -15.37
CA PHE A 340 49.89 25.00 -15.76
C PHE A 340 50.19 26.01 -14.65
N THR A 341 50.33 27.29 -15.01
CA THR A 341 50.56 28.41 -14.08
C THR A 341 49.41 29.43 -14.13
N ILE A 342 48.84 29.76 -12.97
CA ILE A 342 47.70 30.69 -12.81
C ILE A 342 48.18 32.02 -12.20
N ILE A 343 47.81 33.15 -12.81
CA ILE A 343 48.12 34.51 -12.33
C ILE A 343 46.85 35.31 -11.98
N ALA A 344 46.93 36.22 -11.01
CA ALA A 344 45.79 37.02 -10.53
C ALA A 344 45.28 38.04 -11.58
N GLY A 345 43.97 38.33 -11.52
CA GLY A 345 43.27 39.23 -12.44
C GLY A 345 43.17 40.70 -11.98
N VAL A 346 42.21 41.43 -12.57
CA VAL A 346 41.94 42.85 -12.27
C VAL A 346 40.99 42.98 -11.07
N ALA A 347 41.14 44.05 -10.28
CA ALA A 347 40.31 44.34 -9.11
C ALA A 347 38.82 44.41 -9.46
N ALA A 348 38.02 43.59 -8.77
CA ALA A 348 36.60 43.42 -9.07
C ALA A 348 35.69 43.50 -7.83
N ALA A 349 36.16 43.09 -6.64
CA ALA A 349 35.33 42.98 -5.46
C ALA A 349 36.04 43.38 -4.16
N LEU A 350 35.23 43.74 -3.16
CA LEU A 350 35.63 43.87 -1.77
C LEU A 350 35.22 42.61 -1.00
N SER A 351 36.12 42.09 -0.16
CA SER A 351 35.88 40.90 0.65
C SER A 351 36.31 41.17 2.10
N MET A 352 35.58 40.60 3.06
CA MET A 352 35.80 40.77 4.49
C MET A 352 35.53 39.44 5.21
N THR A 353 36.31 39.13 6.24
CA THR A 353 36.03 38.02 7.15
C THR A 353 35.03 38.49 8.20
N THR A 354 33.82 37.95 8.18
CA THR A 354 32.79 38.20 9.22
C THR A 354 33.05 37.35 10.47
N SER A 355 32.65 37.83 11.64
CA SER A 355 32.72 37.04 12.89
C SER A 355 31.34 36.70 13.42
N ALA A 356 31.12 35.43 13.77
CA ALA A 356 29.93 34.98 14.47
C ALA A 356 29.79 35.55 15.90
N ALA A 357 30.86 36.13 16.46
CA ALA A 357 30.86 36.81 17.75
C ALA A 357 30.37 38.27 17.68
N TRP A 358 30.18 38.84 16.48
CA TRP A 358 29.62 40.18 16.35
C TRP A 358 28.15 40.19 16.77
N ARG A 359 27.79 41.16 17.61
CA ARG A 359 26.41 41.50 17.96
C ARG A 359 26.23 43.01 17.92
N ALA A 360 25.11 43.46 17.36
CA ALA A 360 24.64 44.82 17.52
C ALA A 360 23.92 44.91 18.87
N GLY A 361 24.42 45.76 19.77
CA GLY A 361 23.82 45.87 21.09
C GLY A 361 22.46 46.55 21.03
N VAL A 362 21.52 46.10 21.85
CA VAL A 362 20.19 46.72 21.99
C VAL A 362 20.12 47.43 23.34
N PHE A 363 20.50 46.73 24.42
CA PHE A 363 20.52 47.33 25.76
C PHE A 363 21.66 48.34 25.90
N SER A 364 22.86 48.02 25.38
CA SER A 364 24.07 48.84 25.47
C SER A 364 24.78 49.00 24.12
N THR A 365 25.76 49.90 24.03
CA THR A 365 26.57 50.06 22.81
C THR A 365 27.71 49.05 22.80
N ILE A 366 27.70 48.09 21.87
CA ILE A 366 28.69 47.00 21.79
C ILE A 366 29.80 47.35 20.80
N LYS A 367 31.06 47.14 21.20
CA LYS A 367 32.24 47.20 20.32
C LYS A 367 32.44 45.87 19.62
N LEU A 368 32.64 45.87 18.29
CA LEU A 368 32.91 44.64 17.55
C LEU A 368 34.30 44.08 17.87
N THR A 369 34.35 42.82 18.30
CA THR A 369 35.58 42.03 18.53
C THR A 369 35.45 40.66 17.88
N PRO A 370 36.40 40.20 17.04
CA PRO A 370 37.58 40.92 16.55
C PRO A 370 37.20 42.12 15.66
N ALA A 371 38.16 43.02 15.43
CA ALA A 371 37.98 44.16 14.55
C ALA A 371 37.72 43.72 13.09
N PRO A 372 36.73 44.30 12.38
CA PRO A 372 36.51 44.02 10.96
C PRO A 372 37.73 44.35 10.09
N THR A 373 38.12 43.41 9.21
CA THR A 373 39.21 43.58 8.24
C THR A 373 38.73 43.33 6.80
N LEU A 374 39.11 44.23 5.90
CA LEU A 374 38.67 44.30 4.50
C LEU A 374 39.87 44.06 3.57
N LYS A 375 39.65 43.38 2.44
CA LYS A 375 40.64 43.17 1.37
C LYS A 375 40.01 43.47 -0.01
N VAL A 376 40.85 43.85 -0.97
CA VAL A 376 40.47 43.98 -2.39
C VAL A 376 40.86 42.71 -3.12
N THR A 377 39.95 42.16 -3.93
CA THR A 377 40.18 40.94 -4.70
C THR A 377 39.85 41.09 -6.18
N ASP A 378 40.45 40.22 -7.00
CA ASP A 378 39.99 39.99 -8.37
C ASP A 378 38.64 39.24 -8.40
N ALA A 379 38.14 38.96 -9.61
CA ALA A 379 36.89 38.23 -9.83
C ALA A 379 36.98 36.73 -9.46
N ALA A 380 38.15 36.21 -9.09
CA ALA A 380 38.40 34.86 -8.60
C ALA A 380 38.64 34.81 -7.07
N GLY A 381 38.68 35.96 -6.39
CA GLY A 381 38.94 36.06 -4.95
C GLY A 381 40.42 36.17 -4.55
N ASN A 382 41.34 36.24 -5.53
CA ASN A 382 42.77 36.45 -5.27
C ASN A 382 43.02 37.87 -4.74
N ILE A 383 43.93 38.01 -3.77
CA ILE A 383 44.29 39.30 -3.17
C ILE A 383 45.10 40.13 -4.16
N ILE A 384 44.71 41.38 -4.37
CA ILE A 384 45.49 42.35 -5.16
C ILE A 384 46.13 43.34 -4.19
N ALA A 385 47.46 43.30 -4.10
CA ALA A 385 48.22 44.30 -3.37
C ALA A 385 48.19 45.65 -4.11
N SER A 386 47.38 46.59 -3.63
CA SER A 386 47.30 47.97 -4.12
C SER A 386 47.84 48.92 -3.05
N ALA A 387 49.02 49.49 -3.30
CA ALA A 387 49.77 50.24 -2.29
C ALA A 387 49.24 51.67 -2.00
N ASP A 388 48.33 52.20 -2.82
CA ASP A 388 48.02 53.65 -2.89
C ASP A 388 46.54 54.01 -2.67
N THR A 389 45.73 53.17 -1.99
CA THR A 389 44.29 53.44 -1.79
C THR A 389 43.86 53.49 -0.32
N THR A 390 42.75 54.22 -0.05
CA THR A 390 42.14 54.33 1.29
C THR A 390 40.74 53.72 1.30
N ALA A 391 40.38 53.10 2.42
CA ALA A 391 39.08 52.47 2.65
C ALA A 391 38.23 53.26 3.64
N ARG A 392 36.91 53.22 3.45
CA ARG A 392 35.90 53.85 4.34
C ARG A 392 34.83 52.84 4.73
N VAL A 393 34.34 52.91 5.96
CA VAL A 393 33.15 52.21 6.47
C VAL A 393 32.12 53.20 7.00
N ILE A 394 30.83 52.94 6.75
CA ILE A 394 29.68 53.61 7.36
C ILE A 394 28.87 52.58 8.15
N PHE A 395 28.52 52.82 9.42
CA PHE A 395 27.81 51.85 10.27
C PHE A 395 26.68 52.47 11.09
N THR A 396 25.67 51.66 11.44
CA THR A 396 24.44 52.07 12.16
C THR A 396 24.69 52.43 13.63
N SER A 397 24.04 53.50 14.11
CA SER A 397 24.07 53.92 15.52
C SER A 397 22.73 54.51 15.97
N ALA A 398 22.05 53.83 16.91
CA ALA A 398 20.84 54.32 17.56
C ALA A 398 21.17 55.16 18.81
N THR A 399 20.43 56.26 18.98
CA THR A 399 20.47 57.11 20.18
C THR A 399 19.05 57.38 20.69
N GLN A 400 18.87 57.40 22.01
CA GLN A 400 17.60 57.79 22.62
C GLN A 400 17.69 59.25 23.06
N ALA A 401 16.72 60.07 22.68
CA ALA A 401 16.63 61.45 23.10
C ALA A 401 15.96 61.58 24.48
N LEU A 402 16.11 62.75 25.11
CA LEU A 402 15.59 63.06 26.44
C LEU A 402 14.06 63.07 26.55
N ASP A 403 13.36 63.08 25.41
CA ASP A 403 11.89 62.97 25.30
C ASP A 403 11.41 61.52 25.12
N GLY A 404 12.32 60.53 25.10
CA GLY A 404 12.03 59.13 24.87
C GLY A 404 12.03 58.71 23.40
N SER A 405 12.14 59.64 22.45
CA SER A 405 12.19 59.33 21.02
C SER A 405 13.50 58.64 20.62
N ILE A 406 13.42 57.77 19.61
CA ILE A 406 14.54 56.94 19.15
C ILE A 406 15.06 57.49 17.82
N ASN A 407 16.30 57.97 17.81
CA ASN A 407 16.96 58.55 16.64
C ASN A 407 17.99 57.56 16.06
N MET A 408 17.71 57.07 14.85
CA MET A 408 18.61 56.23 14.08
C MET A 408 19.58 57.09 13.24
N GLY A 409 20.89 56.90 13.45
CA GLY A 409 21.95 57.60 12.73
C GLY A 409 22.97 56.64 12.10
N SER A 410 23.98 57.22 11.44
CA SER A 410 25.13 56.45 10.93
C SER A 410 26.46 57.19 11.16
N THR A 411 27.50 56.42 11.50
CA THR A 411 28.85 56.90 11.82
C THR A 411 29.85 56.40 10.77
N THR A 412 30.93 57.14 10.50
CA THR A 412 31.93 56.81 9.46
C THR A 412 33.34 56.64 10.05
N GLN A 413 34.10 55.65 9.57
CA GLN A 413 35.53 55.45 9.89
C GLN A 413 36.35 55.18 8.61
N TYR A 414 37.66 55.48 8.63
CA TYR A 414 38.61 55.29 7.53
C TYR A 414 39.79 54.38 7.92
N ALA A 415 40.41 53.72 6.94
CA ALA A 415 41.58 52.87 7.10
C ALA A 415 42.50 52.90 5.86
N VAL A 416 43.77 52.52 6.03
CA VAL A 416 44.80 52.39 4.98
C VAL A 416 45.22 50.91 4.89
N ALA A 417 45.69 50.46 3.72
CA ALA A 417 46.17 49.09 3.53
C ALA A 417 47.47 48.81 4.31
N GLY A 418 47.54 47.65 4.96
CA GLY A 418 48.77 47.11 5.54
C GLY A 418 49.70 46.49 4.49
N SER A 419 50.89 46.06 4.92
CA SER A 419 51.87 45.34 4.08
C SER A 419 51.37 43.98 3.59
N ASP A 420 50.28 43.49 4.16
CA ASP A 420 49.53 42.28 3.84
C ASP A 420 48.36 42.52 2.86
N GLY A 421 48.08 43.78 2.50
CA GLY A 421 46.97 44.17 1.64
C GLY A 421 45.61 44.30 2.33
N PHE A 422 45.55 44.25 3.67
CA PHE A 422 44.30 44.36 4.44
C PHE A 422 44.09 45.77 5.02
N PHE A 423 42.83 46.21 5.11
CA PHE A 423 42.40 47.42 5.81
C PHE A 423 41.71 47.01 7.12
N SER A 424 42.06 47.62 8.26
CA SER A 424 41.52 47.24 9.59
C SER A 424 40.74 48.37 10.27
N PHE A 425 39.59 48.04 10.88
CA PHE A 425 38.67 49.00 11.51
C PHE A 425 38.46 48.72 13.03
N PRO A 426 39.42 49.09 13.90
CA PRO A 426 39.45 48.66 15.31
C PRO A 426 38.49 49.37 16.28
N SER A 427 37.63 50.28 15.79
CA SER A 427 36.81 51.18 16.63
C SER A 427 35.32 51.19 16.30
N ILE A 428 34.83 50.19 15.56
CA ILE A 428 33.39 50.09 15.24
C ILE A 428 32.59 49.72 16.49
N GLN A 429 31.55 50.50 16.77
CA GLN A 429 30.63 50.36 17.88
C GLN A 429 29.20 50.48 17.36
N ILE A 430 28.33 49.51 17.65
CA ILE A 430 26.99 49.42 17.06
C ILE A 430 25.93 49.33 18.17
N LYS A 431 24.86 50.11 18.01
CA LYS A 431 23.63 50.04 18.82
C LYS A 431 22.39 50.16 17.92
N THR A 432 21.35 49.37 18.17
CA THR A 432 20.06 49.38 17.46
C THR A 432 18.87 49.17 18.40
N VAL A 433 17.64 49.26 17.89
CA VAL A 433 16.41 48.74 18.54
C VAL A 433 16.04 47.38 17.96
N PHE A 434 15.20 46.62 18.65
CA PHE A 434 14.68 45.35 18.13
C PHE A 434 13.98 45.52 16.77
N ASP A 435 14.15 44.53 15.88
CA ASP A 435 13.63 44.48 14.51
C ASP A 435 14.09 45.62 13.56
N THR A 436 15.25 46.23 13.82
CA THR A 436 15.84 47.26 12.94
C THR A 436 17.27 46.94 12.51
N ASP A 437 17.46 46.66 11.23
CA ASP A 437 18.73 46.23 10.63
C ASP A 437 19.96 47.03 11.07
N ALA A 438 20.88 46.35 11.77
CA ALA A 438 22.22 46.85 12.03
C ALA A 438 23.13 46.52 10.84
N PHE A 439 23.70 47.53 10.18
CA PHE A 439 24.53 47.32 8.99
C PHE A 439 25.83 48.14 9.01
N MET A 440 26.79 47.67 8.22
CA MET A 440 28.05 48.32 7.87
C MET A 440 28.17 48.38 6.34
N VAL A 441 28.70 49.47 5.77
CA VAL A 441 28.93 49.65 4.33
C VAL A 441 30.37 50.07 4.09
N PHE A 442 31.16 49.23 3.42
CA PHE A 442 32.57 49.45 3.09
C PHE A 442 32.74 49.93 1.64
N SER A 443 33.66 50.87 1.39
CA SER A 443 33.97 51.39 0.05
C SER A 443 35.47 51.69 -0.12
N VAL A 444 36.06 51.30 -1.26
CA VAL A 444 37.47 51.54 -1.63
C VAL A 444 37.56 51.89 -3.12
N GLY A 445 38.10 53.06 -3.45
CA GLY A 445 38.30 53.48 -4.85
C GLY A 445 37.04 53.38 -5.72
N THR A 446 37.16 52.72 -6.87
CA THR A 446 36.07 52.46 -7.84
C THR A 446 35.43 51.07 -7.68
N VAL A 447 35.81 50.29 -6.65
CA VAL A 447 35.29 48.93 -6.43
C VAL A 447 33.88 49.01 -5.80
N PRO A 448 32.91 48.16 -6.20
CA PRO A 448 31.58 48.14 -5.61
C PRO A 448 31.59 48.01 -4.08
N SER A 449 30.73 48.78 -3.41
CA SER A 449 30.67 48.83 -1.95
C SER A 449 30.07 47.54 -1.35
N LEU A 450 30.71 47.01 -0.29
CA LEU A 450 30.25 45.83 0.43
C LEU A 450 29.35 46.24 1.61
N ARG A 451 28.09 45.78 1.63
CA ARG A 451 27.20 45.90 2.81
C ARG A 451 27.23 44.60 3.62
N VAL A 452 27.37 44.73 4.95
CA VAL A 452 27.39 43.63 5.92
C VAL A 452 26.35 43.89 6.98
N PHE A 453 25.46 42.93 7.26
CA PHE A 453 24.53 43.00 8.39
C PHE A 453 25.17 42.39 9.64
N VAL A 454 24.81 42.93 10.80
CA VAL A 454 25.27 42.45 12.11
C VAL A 454 24.05 41.93 12.87
N PRO A 455 24.05 40.67 13.35
CA PRO A 455 22.91 40.15 14.10
C PRO A 455 22.75 40.91 15.43
N GLN A 456 21.52 41.11 15.87
CA GLN A 456 21.22 41.82 17.11
C GLN A 456 21.47 40.95 18.34
N GLU A 457 21.64 41.62 19.48
CA GLU A 457 21.41 41.05 20.82
C GLU A 457 19.94 40.62 20.97
N THR A 458 19.68 39.51 21.66
CA THR A 458 18.34 38.92 21.88
C THR A 458 17.94 38.99 23.36
N CYS A 459 16.63 38.89 23.63
CA CYS A 459 16.10 38.69 24.97
C CYS A 459 16.43 37.27 25.50
N VAL A 460 16.08 36.97 26.75
CA VAL A 460 16.40 35.67 27.36
C VAL A 460 15.62 34.53 26.70
N GLU A 461 16.33 33.72 25.90
CA GLU A 461 15.77 32.55 25.20
C GLU A 461 14.95 31.65 26.14
N GLY A 462 13.73 31.28 25.71
CA GLY A 462 12.81 30.44 26.48
C GLY A 462 12.04 31.14 27.61
N LEU A 463 12.38 32.37 27.99
CA LEU A 463 11.68 33.13 29.03
C LEU A 463 11.05 34.43 28.52
N GLU A 464 11.66 35.07 27.52
CA GLU A 464 11.28 36.39 27.03
C GLU A 464 11.25 36.45 25.50
N TYR A 465 10.52 37.42 24.95
CA TYR A 465 10.53 37.82 23.56
C TYR A 465 10.76 39.34 23.43
N ALA A 466 11.24 39.78 22.29
CA ALA A 466 11.59 41.18 22.03
C ALA A 466 10.39 42.01 21.58
N GLU A 467 10.21 43.20 22.15
CA GLU A 467 9.17 44.13 21.71
C GLU A 467 9.66 44.96 20.49
N THR A 468 9.07 44.70 19.32
CA THR A 468 9.39 45.34 18.03
C THR A 468 9.55 46.87 18.13
N GLY A 469 10.69 47.38 17.66
CA GLY A 469 10.99 48.82 17.61
C GLY A 469 11.37 49.46 18.95
N THR A 470 11.54 48.67 20.02
CA THR A 470 11.87 49.16 21.37
C THR A 470 13.27 48.73 21.83
N PHE A 471 13.59 49.00 23.10
CA PHE A 471 14.73 48.43 23.83
C PHE A 471 14.30 47.44 24.93
N SER A 472 13.04 46.97 24.93
CA SER A 472 12.43 46.16 25.99
C SER A 472 12.09 44.72 25.56
N CYS A 473 12.05 43.84 26.57
CA CYS A 473 11.67 42.44 26.46
C CYS A 473 10.40 42.20 27.29
N ALA A 474 9.55 41.27 26.83
CA ALA A 474 8.32 40.87 27.51
C ALA A 474 8.33 39.35 27.78
N ASN A 475 7.63 38.91 28.83
CA ASN A 475 7.56 37.49 29.21
C ASN A 475 6.94 36.63 28.11
N CYS A 476 7.48 35.44 27.89
CA CYS A 476 6.94 34.48 26.94
C CYS A 476 5.54 33.99 27.37
N PRO A 477 4.50 34.04 26.51
CA PRO A 477 3.17 33.55 26.86
C PRO A 477 3.10 32.03 27.01
N ALA A 478 2.19 31.54 27.86
CA ALA A 478 1.99 30.11 28.06
C ALA A 478 1.51 29.39 26.78
N ASN A 479 2.00 28.17 26.54
CA ASN A 479 1.80 27.39 25.30
C ASN A 479 2.48 28.00 24.05
N SER A 480 3.64 28.63 24.25
CA SER A 480 4.52 29.05 23.16
C SER A 480 6.01 28.95 23.51
N VAL A 481 6.82 28.95 22.46
CA VAL A 481 8.28 28.99 22.52
C VAL A 481 8.73 30.35 21.99
N CYS A 482 9.51 31.07 22.80
CA CYS A 482 10.16 32.32 22.45
C CYS A 482 11.67 32.10 22.33
N ASP A 483 12.27 32.51 21.22
CA ASP A 483 13.71 32.37 20.93
C ASP A 483 14.51 33.65 21.26
N GLY A 484 13.96 34.51 22.11
CA GLY A 484 14.54 35.82 22.44
C GLY A 484 14.41 36.87 21.33
N THR A 485 13.86 36.53 20.15
CA THR A 485 13.49 37.51 19.11
C THR A 485 12.07 38.04 19.32
N SER A 486 11.58 38.86 18.40
CA SER A 486 10.18 39.30 18.35
C SER A 486 9.19 38.19 17.92
N THR A 487 9.69 37.03 17.49
CA THR A 487 8.84 35.94 17.00
C THR A 487 8.41 34.99 18.14
N VAL A 488 7.13 35.06 18.50
CA VAL A 488 6.51 34.09 19.41
C VAL A 488 5.94 32.93 18.59
N LYS A 489 6.46 31.72 18.80
CA LYS A 489 6.03 30.50 18.11
C LYS A 489 5.05 29.71 18.99
N VAL A 490 3.82 29.53 18.52
CA VAL A 490 2.78 28.75 19.21
C VAL A 490 3.14 27.26 19.24
N ASP A 491 2.86 26.58 20.35
CA ASP A 491 3.07 25.13 20.46
C ASP A 491 2.17 24.32 19.51
N PRO A 492 2.64 23.19 18.95
CA PRO A 492 1.77 22.26 18.22
C PRO A 492 0.61 21.78 19.09
N GLY A 493 -0.60 21.74 18.52
CA GLY A 493 -1.84 21.52 19.27
C GLY A 493 -2.59 22.78 19.65
N PHE A 494 -1.97 23.97 19.53
CA PHE A 494 -2.59 25.25 19.82
C PHE A 494 -2.70 26.14 18.56
N TRP A 495 -3.73 26.97 18.55
CA TRP A 495 -4.05 27.92 17.50
C TRP A 495 -4.15 29.35 18.05
N ARG A 496 -3.72 30.33 17.25
CA ARG A 496 -3.91 31.75 17.51
C ARG A 496 -4.64 32.42 16.35
N ALA A 497 -5.45 33.42 16.64
CA ALA A 497 -6.23 34.12 15.62
C ALA A 497 -5.39 34.96 14.65
N ALA A 498 -4.36 35.64 15.16
CA ALA A 498 -3.51 36.55 14.40
C ALA A 498 -2.08 36.54 14.96
N GLY A 499 -1.12 37.17 14.28
CA GLY A 499 0.28 37.22 14.72
C GLY A 499 0.49 38.02 16.01
N ASP A 500 -0.40 38.98 16.26
CA ASP A 500 -0.50 39.90 17.40
C ASP A 500 -1.44 39.40 18.52
N ALA A 501 -2.01 38.20 18.39
CA ALA A 501 -2.80 37.56 19.45
C ALA A 501 -1.88 36.71 20.33
N PHE A 502 -1.76 37.06 21.61
CA PHE A 502 -0.94 36.34 22.60
C PHE A 502 -1.75 35.39 23.50
N GLU A 503 -3.05 35.25 23.26
CA GLU A 503 -3.90 34.21 23.85
C GLU A 503 -4.00 33.03 22.87
N PHE A 504 -3.72 31.80 23.35
CA PHE A 504 -3.63 30.61 22.51
C PHE A 504 -4.65 29.55 22.92
N TYR A 505 -5.35 28.99 21.94
CA TYR A 505 -6.47 28.08 22.15
C TYR A 505 -6.14 26.66 21.69
N ALA A 506 -6.36 25.68 22.57
CA ALA A 506 -6.12 24.27 22.29
C ALA A 506 -7.13 23.72 21.26
N CYS A 507 -6.63 23.01 20.26
CA CYS A 507 -7.44 22.42 19.20
C CYS A 507 -7.91 21.00 19.55
N THR A 508 -9.05 20.59 18.98
CA THR A 508 -9.61 19.24 19.18
C THR A 508 -9.99 18.67 17.82
N PRO A 509 -9.20 17.75 17.23
CA PRO A 509 -7.97 17.16 17.76
C PRO A 509 -6.79 18.14 17.79
N ALA A 510 -5.77 17.86 18.61
CA ALA A 510 -4.54 18.66 18.64
C ALA A 510 -3.83 18.69 17.26
N GLU A 511 -3.85 17.57 16.54
CA GLU A 511 -3.29 17.43 15.18
C GLU A 511 -3.91 18.38 14.14
N ALA A 512 -5.09 18.96 14.41
CA ALA A 512 -5.70 19.96 13.52
C ALA A 512 -4.88 21.26 13.45
N CYS A 513 -4.01 21.50 14.44
CA CYS A 513 -3.27 22.75 14.61
C CYS A 513 -1.75 22.49 14.66
N PRO A 514 -1.01 22.76 13.56
CA PRO A 514 0.44 22.55 13.49
C PRO A 514 1.27 23.54 14.34
N GLY A 515 0.62 24.45 15.07
CA GLY A 515 1.24 25.56 15.82
C GLY A 515 1.27 26.84 15.00
N GLY A 516 0.33 27.75 15.27
CA GLY A 516 0.28 29.08 14.62
C GLY A 516 -1.15 29.53 14.28
N THR A 517 -1.29 30.26 13.16
CA THR A 517 -2.58 30.78 12.66
C THR A 517 -3.26 29.87 11.64
N GLY A 518 -2.52 28.95 11.01
CA GLY A 518 -3.02 28.02 9.98
C GLY A 518 -3.49 26.68 10.54
N CYS A 519 -4.27 25.95 9.75
CA CYS A 519 -4.79 24.62 10.05
C CYS A 519 -4.06 23.53 9.29
N ALA A 520 -4.12 22.30 9.80
CA ALA A 520 -3.72 21.10 9.07
C ALA A 520 -4.69 20.79 7.91
N THR A 521 -4.23 20.01 6.93
CA THR A 521 -5.00 19.61 5.74
C THR A 521 -6.33 18.94 6.11
N GLY A 522 -7.43 19.34 5.47
CA GLY A 522 -8.77 18.82 5.77
C GLY A 522 -9.49 19.52 6.93
N TYR A 523 -8.81 20.44 7.65
CA TYR A 523 -9.38 21.26 8.72
C TYR A 523 -9.42 22.75 8.33
N THR A 524 -10.40 23.48 8.83
CA THR A 524 -10.60 24.90 8.51
C THR A 524 -11.38 25.65 9.61
N SER A 525 -11.55 26.96 9.42
CA SER A 525 -12.21 27.90 10.34
C SER A 525 -11.49 28.12 11.70
N THR A 526 -12.10 28.91 12.57
CA THR A 526 -11.59 29.25 13.92
C THR A 526 -11.23 27.99 14.70
N MET A 527 -10.04 27.98 15.32
CA MET A 527 -9.49 26.82 16.05
C MET A 527 -9.45 25.51 15.24
N CYS A 528 -9.48 25.60 13.91
CA CYS A 528 -9.46 24.47 12.98
C CYS A 528 -10.56 23.43 13.22
N ALA A 529 -11.72 23.88 13.72
CA ALA A 529 -12.79 23.00 14.22
C ALA A 529 -13.82 22.55 13.17
N ALA A 530 -13.80 23.14 11.97
CA ALA A 530 -14.62 22.70 10.83
C ALA A 530 -13.80 21.84 9.87
N CYS A 531 -14.46 20.99 9.09
CA CYS A 531 -13.81 20.25 8.02
C CYS A 531 -13.80 21.04 6.71
N GLU A 532 -12.74 20.86 5.92
CA GLU A 532 -12.64 21.42 4.57
C GLU A 532 -13.61 20.71 3.60
N VAL A 533 -13.96 21.37 2.49
CA VAL A 533 -14.87 20.81 1.49
C VAL A 533 -14.30 19.50 0.92
N GLY A 534 -15.05 18.41 1.06
CA GLY A 534 -14.60 17.05 0.69
C GLY A 534 -14.15 16.20 1.88
N TYR A 535 -14.10 16.77 3.08
CA TYR A 535 -13.86 16.06 4.35
C TYR A 535 -15.12 16.11 5.24
N GLY A 536 -15.29 15.08 6.08
CA GLY A 536 -16.38 14.99 7.06
C GLY A 536 -15.89 14.46 8.41
N LYS A 537 -16.53 14.92 9.49
CA LYS A 537 -16.18 14.53 10.87
C LYS A 537 -16.45 13.04 11.11
N ASN A 538 -15.42 12.32 11.54
CA ASN A 538 -15.49 10.94 12.03
C ASN A 538 -14.91 10.90 13.44
N GLN A 539 -15.73 10.64 14.46
CA GLN A 539 -15.29 10.57 15.87
C GLN A 539 -14.51 11.81 16.38
N GLY A 540 -14.67 12.97 15.72
CA GLY A 540 -14.01 14.24 16.06
C GLY A 540 -12.87 14.66 15.12
N THR A 541 -12.34 13.76 14.28
CA THR A 541 -11.32 14.10 13.27
C THR A 541 -11.95 14.32 11.89
N CYS A 542 -11.35 15.16 11.05
CA CYS A 542 -11.79 15.35 9.67
C CYS A 542 -11.19 14.26 8.78
N THR A 543 -12.05 13.52 8.07
CA THR A 543 -11.67 12.39 7.21
C THR A 543 -12.23 12.56 5.80
N GLU A 544 -11.52 12.12 4.78
CA GLU A 544 -11.95 12.25 3.38
C GLU A 544 -13.29 11.56 3.12
N CYS A 545 -14.17 12.25 2.40
CA CYS A 545 -15.47 11.71 2.03
C CYS A 545 -15.33 10.59 1.00
N LEU A 546 -15.78 9.39 1.37
CA LEU A 546 -16.00 8.27 0.46
C LEU A 546 -17.00 8.65 -0.66
N ASN A 547 -16.97 7.89 -1.76
CA ASN A 547 -17.87 8.09 -2.91
C ASN A 547 -19.35 8.19 -2.45
N PRO A 548 -20.14 9.18 -2.94
CA PRO A 548 -21.52 9.39 -2.49
C PRO A 548 -22.40 8.13 -2.51
N THR A 549 -22.18 7.23 -3.47
CA THR A 549 -22.90 5.95 -3.58
C THR A 549 -22.65 5.04 -2.36
N ILE A 550 -21.40 4.96 -1.90
CA ILE A 550 -21.01 4.16 -0.74
C ILE A 550 -21.61 4.76 0.53
N ASN A 551 -21.61 6.09 0.66
CA ASN A 551 -22.20 6.78 1.80
C ASN A 551 -23.70 6.49 1.94
N TRP A 552 -24.44 6.49 0.82
CA TRP A 552 -25.85 6.10 0.79
C TRP A 552 -26.07 4.64 1.19
N VAL A 553 -25.26 3.71 0.66
CA VAL A 553 -25.35 2.28 1.02
C VAL A 553 -25.11 2.05 2.51
N LEU A 554 -24.06 2.65 3.09
CA LEU A 554 -23.76 2.53 4.53
C LEU A 554 -24.87 3.14 5.40
N THR A 555 -25.41 4.29 5.00
CA THR A 555 -26.55 4.95 5.67
C THR A 555 -27.80 4.06 5.66
N LEU A 556 -28.11 3.43 4.52
CA LEU A 556 -29.25 2.51 4.39
C LEU A 556 -29.06 1.21 5.19
N VAL A 557 -27.83 0.68 5.29
CA VAL A 557 -27.53 -0.49 6.13
C VAL A 557 -27.76 -0.18 7.61
N ILE A 558 -27.32 0.98 8.09
CA ILE A 558 -27.53 1.39 9.50
C ILE A 558 -29.01 1.68 9.79
N LEU A 559 -29.71 2.34 8.86
CA LEU A 559 -31.15 2.53 8.98
C LEU A 559 -31.89 1.18 9.02
N GLY A 560 -31.50 0.23 8.17
CA GLY A 560 -32.02 -1.13 8.18
C GLY A 560 -31.76 -1.88 9.49
N ALA A 561 -30.54 -1.77 10.03
CA ALA A 561 -30.18 -2.36 11.32
C ALA A 561 -30.98 -1.75 12.47
N PHE A 562 -31.15 -0.42 12.50
CA PHE A 562 -31.99 0.27 13.47
C PHE A 562 -33.46 -0.19 13.39
N VAL A 563 -33.99 -0.31 12.18
CA VAL A 563 -35.34 -0.83 11.91
C VAL A 563 -35.51 -2.27 12.42
N VAL A 564 -34.53 -3.15 12.21
CA VAL A 564 -34.53 -4.52 12.74
C VAL A 564 -34.46 -4.52 14.27
N ILE A 565 -33.61 -3.71 14.90
CA ILE A 565 -33.49 -3.60 16.36
C ILE A 565 -34.80 -3.11 16.97
N VAL A 566 -35.39 -2.03 16.43
CA VAL A 566 -36.69 -1.52 16.87
C VAL A 566 -37.78 -2.59 16.69
N TYR A 567 -37.83 -3.28 15.56
CA TYR A 567 -38.78 -4.39 15.34
C TYR A 567 -38.63 -5.51 16.38
N VAL A 568 -37.41 -6.02 16.61
CA VAL A 568 -37.15 -7.13 17.55
C VAL A 568 -37.49 -6.73 18.98
N LEU A 569 -37.12 -5.52 19.42
CA LEU A 569 -37.38 -5.05 20.79
C LEU A 569 -38.81 -4.55 21.02
N SER A 570 -39.55 -4.21 19.96
CA SER A 570 -40.98 -3.89 20.01
C SER A 570 -41.84 -5.08 19.57
N ILE A 571 -42.32 -5.09 18.32
CA ILE A 571 -43.32 -6.02 17.76
C ILE A 571 -42.88 -7.49 17.88
N GLY A 572 -41.59 -7.78 17.69
CA GLY A 572 -41.02 -9.13 17.80
C GLY A 572 -41.09 -9.68 19.23
N GLY A 573 -40.96 -8.82 20.25
CA GLY A 573 -41.06 -9.18 21.66
C GLY A 573 -42.48 -9.28 22.21
N MET A 574 -43.49 -8.77 21.50
CA MET A 574 -44.90 -8.78 21.97
C MET A 574 -45.52 -10.17 21.84
N THR A 575 -45.71 -10.86 22.97
CA THR A 575 -46.48 -12.11 23.06
C THR A 575 -47.99 -11.88 23.02
N VAL A 576 -48.46 -10.75 23.55
CA VAL A 576 -49.87 -10.33 23.59
C VAL A 576 -50.00 -9.01 22.81
N THR A 577 -50.94 -8.92 21.87
CA THR A 577 -51.09 -7.71 21.01
C THR A 577 -52.48 -7.05 21.06
N CYS A 578 -53.55 -7.78 21.36
CA CYS A 578 -54.86 -7.24 21.75
C CYS A 578 -55.43 -7.90 23.01
N LEU A 579 -56.57 -7.40 23.49
CA LEU A 579 -57.33 -7.94 24.62
C LEU A 579 -57.64 -9.43 24.46
N ARG A 580 -58.02 -9.86 23.24
CA ARG A 580 -58.33 -11.26 22.92
C ARG A 580 -57.11 -12.19 23.04
N ASP A 581 -55.93 -11.72 22.61
CA ASP A 581 -54.67 -12.45 22.80
C ASP A 581 -54.34 -12.64 24.28
N ALA A 582 -54.79 -11.72 25.15
CA ALA A 582 -54.54 -11.77 26.58
C ALA A 582 -55.42 -12.77 27.31
N GLU A 583 -56.69 -12.89 26.91
CA GLU A 583 -57.59 -13.93 27.40
C GLU A 583 -57.06 -15.32 27.05
N LEU A 584 -56.53 -15.49 25.82
CA LEU A 584 -55.78 -16.68 25.41
C LEU A 584 -54.50 -16.89 26.23
N ALA A 585 -53.70 -15.84 26.48
CA ALA A 585 -52.46 -15.96 27.26
C ALA A 585 -52.70 -16.29 28.75
N LYS A 586 -53.82 -15.83 29.34
CA LYS A 586 -54.25 -16.18 30.71
C LYS A 586 -54.53 -17.69 30.85
N LEU A 587 -54.95 -18.37 29.78
CA LEU A 587 -55.16 -19.83 29.77
C LEU A 587 -53.87 -20.65 29.68
N GLU A 588 -52.78 -20.07 29.15
CA GLU A 588 -51.54 -20.80 28.85
C GLU A 588 -50.40 -20.53 29.85
N LYS A 589 -50.63 -19.68 30.88
CA LYS A 589 -49.60 -19.21 31.84
C LYS A 589 -48.30 -18.77 31.12
N VAL A 590 -48.41 -18.02 30.02
CA VAL A 590 -47.28 -17.66 29.16
C VAL A 590 -46.17 -16.98 29.96
N GLN A 591 -45.02 -17.64 30.09
CA GLN A 591 -43.89 -17.13 30.84
C GLN A 591 -43.23 -15.95 30.10
N HIS A 592 -43.21 -14.77 30.71
CA HIS A 592 -42.65 -13.57 30.09
C HIS A 592 -41.12 -13.68 29.91
N ASN A 593 -40.62 -13.29 28.74
CA ASN A 593 -39.18 -13.24 28.44
C ASN A 593 -38.59 -11.89 28.91
N PRO A 594 -37.71 -11.84 29.94
CA PRO A 594 -37.17 -10.58 30.44
C PRO A 594 -36.06 -9.96 29.55
N LEU A 595 -35.84 -10.49 28.34
CA LEU A 595 -34.68 -10.19 27.51
C LEU A 595 -34.66 -8.73 27.02
N SER A 596 -35.80 -8.20 26.58
CA SER A 596 -35.91 -6.79 26.18
C SER A 596 -35.67 -5.83 27.35
N VAL A 597 -35.97 -6.25 28.57
CA VAL A 597 -35.73 -5.47 29.80
C VAL A 597 -34.26 -5.48 30.20
N VAL A 598 -33.58 -6.63 30.13
CA VAL A 598 -32.12 -6.69 30.39
C VAL A 598 -31.35 -5.90 29.34
N ILE A 599 -31.72 -6.02 28.05
CA ILE A 599 -31.12 -5.23 26.97
C ILE A 599 -31.36 -3.73 27.19
N LYS A 600 -32.57 -3.32 27.61
CA LYS A 600 -32.88 -1.92 27.98
C LYS A 600 -31.98 -1.39 29.10
N ILE A 601 -31.70 -2.18 30.14
CA ILE A 601 -30.77 -1.80 31.22
C ILE A 601 -29.35 -1.64 30.66
N GLY A 602 -28.86 -2.62 29.89
CA GLY A 602 -27.53 -2.58 29.26
C GLY A 602 -27.35 -1.40 28.29
N VAL A 603 -28.31 -1.17 27.39
CA VAL A 603 -28.32 0.01 26.51
C VAL A 603 -28.37 1.30 27.32
N SER A 604 -29.17 1.37 28.39
CA SER A 604 -29.20 2.56 29.25
C SER A 604 -27.85 2.81 29.94
N TYR A 605 -27.13 1.75 30.34
CA TYR A 605 -25.78 1.86 30.91
C TYR A 605 -24.80 2.42 29.88
N LEU A 606 -24.75 1.84 28.68
CA LEU A 606 -23.90 2.30 27.58
C LEU A 606 -24.24 3.75 27.15
N GLN A 607 -25.51 4.12 27.13
CA GLN A 607 -25.95 5.49 26.84
C GLN A 607 -25.53 6.52 27.91
N MET A 608 -25.37 6.12 29.18
CA MET A 608 -25.02 7.03 30.28
C MET A 608 -23.50 7.17 30.44
N ILE A 609 -22.72 6.09 30.30
CA ILE A 609 -21.25 6.17 30.31
C ILE A 609 -20.74 7.02 29.14
N THR A 610 -21.34 6.90 27.95
CA THR A 610 -20.96 7.63 26.73
C THR A 610 -21.44 9.10 26.69
N VAL A 611 -21.85 9.67 27.83
CA VAL A 611 -22.04 11.14 28.01
C VAL A 611 -20.73 11.80 28.51
N ILE A 612 -19.82 11.04 29.13
CA ILE A 612 -18.55 11.57 29.63
C ILE A 612 -17.70 12.06 28.43
N PRO A 613 -17.11 13.27 28.48
CA PRO A 613 -16.27 13.82 27.41
C PRO A 613 -14.85 13.22 27.44
N PHE A 614 -14.73 11.91 27.23
CA PHE A 614 -13.46 11.17 27.35
C PHE A 614 -12.33 11.70 26.48
N ALA A 615 -12.63 12.35 25.34
CA ALA A 615 -11.64 12.97 24.47
C ALA A 615 -10.89 14.16 25.12
N LYS A 616 -11.41 14.73 26.21
CA LYS A 616 -10.71 15.77 27.01
C LYS A 616 -9.87 15.18 28.16
N LEU A 617 -9.82 13.85 28.29
CA LEU A 617 -9.05 13.16 29.32
C LEU A 617 -7.86 12.47 28.61
N ASN A 618 -6.64 12.69 29.10
CA ASN A 618 -5.41 12.14 28.52
C ASN A 618 -5.30 10.62 28.79
N MET A 619 -6.10 9.85 28.06
CA MET A 619 -6.38 8.44 28.28
C MET A 619 -5.61 7.52 27.32
N PRO A 620 -5.26 6.28 27.74
CA PRO A 620 -4.74 5.26 26.84
C PRO A 620 -5.69 4.98 25.66
N SER A 621 -5.10 4.88 24.45
CA SER A 621 -5.84 4.74 23.18
C SER A 621 -6.80 3.54 23.15
N TRP A 622 -6.45 2.41 23.76
CA TRP A 622 -7.31 1.23 23.84
C TRP A 622 -8.63 1.51 24.57
N MET A 623 -8.61 2.37 25.60
CA MET A 623 -9.79 2.69 26.39
C MET A 623 -10.66 3.72 25.68
N ASN A 624 -10.05 4.72 25.03
CA ASN A 624 -10.77 5.64 24.15
C ASN A 624 -11.52 4.86 23.04
N ASN A 625 -10.82 3.96 22.34
CA ASN A 625 -11.39 3.15 21.26
C ASN A 625 -12.52 2.21 21.72
N PHE A 626 -12.39 1.58 22.89
CA PHE A 626 -13.46 0.75 23.46
C PHE A 626 -14.73 1.56 23.75
N ILE A 627 -14.56 2.79 24.26
CA ILE A 627 -15.67 3.64 24.67
C ILE A 627 -16.34 4.32 23.47
N THR A 628 -15.58 4.81 22.48
CA THR A 628 -16.13 5.38 21.23
C THR A 628 -16.85 4.30 20.40
N GLY A 629 -16.30 3.08 20.36
CA GLY A 629 -17.00 1.91 19.82
C GLY A 629 -18.32 1.61 20.54
N SER A 630 -18.32 1.69 21.88
CA SER A 630 -19.51 1.50 22.73
C SER A 630 -20.57 2.59 22.55
N ALA A 631 -20.17 3.83 22.25
CA ALA A 631 -21.07 4.93 21.93
C ALA A 631 -21.85 4.67 20.63
N SER A 632 -21.13 4.21 19.61
CA SER A 632 -21.65 4.00 18.24
C SER A 632 -22.76 2.94 18.17
N GLY A 633 -22.79 1.97 19.11
CA GLY A 633 -23.83 0.95 19.20
C GLY A 633 -24.98 1.25 20.18
N SER A 634 -24.91 2.33 20.98
CA SER A 634 -25.85 2.58 22.07
C SER A 634 -26.66 3.88 21.95
N LYS A 635 -26.12 4.88 21.25
CA LYS A 635 -26.81 6.11 20.84
C LYS A 635 -26.88 6.17 19.32
N PHE A 636 -27.87 6.88 18.76
CA PHE A 636 -27.76 7.33 17.37
C PHE A 636 -26.67 8.41 17.30
N ASN A 637 -25.52 8.11 16.68
CA ASN A 637 -24.47 9.10 16.48
C ASN A 637 -24.48 9.59 15.02
N PRO A 638 -24.87 10.84 14.73
CA PRO A 638 -24.84 11.38 13.38
C PRO A 638 -23.42 11.72 12.90
N ASN A 639 -22.44 11.84 13.81
CA ASN A 639 -21.04 12.18 13.47
C ASN A 639 -20.23 10.95 13.04
N LEU A 640 -20.80 10.24 12.06
CA LEU A 640 -20.16 9.22 11.24
C LEU A 640 -19.88 9.89 9.89
N SER A 641 -18.65 9.78 9.37
CA SER A 641 -18.22 10.61 8.22
C SER A 641 -19.14 10.52 7.01
N PHE A 642 -19.65 9.33 6.68
CA PHE A 642 -20.58 9.16 5.56
C PHE A 642 -21.95 9.84 5.76
N ILE A 643 -22.41 10.10 7.00
CA ILE A 643 -23.63 10.88 7.28
C ILE A 643 -23.30 12.38 7.20
N GLY A 644 -22.19 12.82 7.80
CA GLY A 644 -21.71 14.21 7.71
C GLY A 644 -21.51 14.64 6.25
N CYS A 645 -20.73 13.86 5.49
CA CYS A 645 -20.47 14.06 4.05
C CYS A 645 -21.73 14.06 3.17
N LEU A 646 -22.88 13.57 3.65
CA LEU A 646 -24.14 13.60 2.91
C LEU A 646 -25.06 14.77 3.30
N PHE A 647 -25.02 15.23 4.56
CA PHE A 647 -26.08 16.06 5.12
C PHE A 647 -25.65 17.28 5.96
N ALA A 648 -24.40 17.36 6.42
CA ALA A 648 -23.98 18.44 7.33
C ALA A 648 -22.50 18.84 7.17
N SER A 649 -22.26 20.10 6.79
CA SER A 649 -20.92 20.71 6.83
C SER A 649 -20.52 21.13 8.24
N ASN A 650 -21.47 21.61 9.06
CA ASN A 650 -21.24 22.16 10.39
C ASN A 650 -22.16 21.49 11.44
N GLU A 651 -21.78 21.46 12.72
CA GLU A 651 -22.54 20.77 13.79
C GLU A 651 -23.95 21.36 14.03
N ALA A 652 -24.15 22.64 13.72
CA ALA A 652 -25.46 23.29 13.80
C ALA A 652 -26.47 22.70 12.80
N ASP A 653 -26.00 22.27 11.63
CA ASP A 653 -26.84 21.66 10.60
C ASP A 653 -27.10 20.17 10.93
N THR A 654 -26.15 19.50 11.61
CA THR A 654 -26.33 18.15 12.17
C THR A 654 -27.55 18.05 13.10
N LEU A 655 -27.84 19.08 13.93
CA LEU A 655 -29.06 19.11 14.74
C LEU A 655 -30.33 19.04 13.87
N THR A 656 -30.36 19.79 12.76
CA THR A 656 -31.48 19.77 11.81
C THR A 656 -31.67 18.37 11.22
N VAL A 657 -30.58 17.69 10.86
CA VAL A 657 -30.59 16.30 10.37
C VAL A 657 -31.15 15.34 11.43
N VAL A 658 -30.68 15.43 12.69
CA VAL A 658 -31.19 14.60 13.80
C VAL A 658 -32.69 14.82 14.02
N LEU A 659 -33.17 16.06 13.93
CA LEU A 659 -34.59 16.38 14.06
C LEU A 659 -35.44 15.92 12.86
N ILE A 660 -34.86 15.72 11.67
CA ILE A 660 -35.52 15.13 10.49
C ILE A 660 -35.53 13.59 10.55
N VAL A 661 -34.50 12.96 11.09
CA VAL A 661 -34.46 11.49 11.31
C VAL A 661 -35.59 11.03 12.25
N PHE A 662 -35.97 11.86 13.22
CA PHE A 662 -37.03 11.56 14.18
C PHE A 662 -38.42 11.27 13.55
N PRO A 663 -39.04 12.16 12.76
CA PRO A 663 -40.31 11.86 12.07
C PRO A 663 -40.18 10.73 11.05
N ILE A 664 -39.02 10.56 10.38
CA ILE A 664 -38.77 9.43 9.48
C ILE A 664 -38.84 8.10 10.24
N ALA A 665 -38.20 8.01 11.42
CA ALA A 665 -38.28 6.84 12.28
C ALA A 665 -39.72 6.53 12.73
N ILE A 666 -40.53 7.56 13.03
CA ILE A 666 -41.97 7.39 13.33
C ILE A 666 -42.73 6.85 12.11
N VAL A 667 -42.52 7.40 10.91
CA VAL A 667 -43.18 6.92 9.67
C VAL A 667 -42.83 5.45 9.40
N ILE A 668 -41.58 5.04 9.62
CA ILE A 668 -41.19 3.63 9.49
C ILE A 668 -41.88 2.77 10.56
N CYS A 669 -41.96 3.23 11.82
CA CYS A 669 -42.72 2.54 12.87
C CYS A 669 -44.22 2.40 12.54
N VAL A 670 -44.82 3.41 11.90
CA VAL A 670 -46.20 3.37 11.39
C VAL A 670 -46.35 2.29 10.31
N ILE A 671 -45.49 2.29 9.29
CA ILE A 671 -45.54 1.32 8.20
C ILE A 671 -45.34 -0.11 8.74
N LEU A 672 -44.34 -0.34 9.59
CA LEU A 672 -44.12 -1.64 10.24
C LEU A 672 -45.34 -2.08 11.05
N SER A 673 -45.93 -1.18 11.84
CA SER A 673 -47.07 -1.52 12.69
C SER A 673 -48.33 -1.81 11.88
N ILE A 674 -48.55 -1.10 10.76
CA ILE A 674 -49.63 -1.44 9.81
C ILE A 674 -49.38 -2.82 9.20
N VAL A 675 -48.19 -3.06 8.66
CA VAL A 675 -47.84 -4.33 8.00
C VAL A 675 -47.92 -5.49 8.97
N PHE A 676 -47.37 -5.39 10.18
CA PHE A 676 -47.37 -6.47 11.16
C PHE A 676 -48.70 -6.64 11.90
N ALA A 677 -49.49 -5.58 12.12
CA ALA A 677 -50.86 -5.75 12.63
C ALA A 677 -51.76 -6.41 11.57
N TYR A 678 -51.61 -6.05 10.29
CA TYR A 678 -52.28 -6.70 9.18
C TYR A 678 -51.85 -8.18 9.06
N ILE A 679 -50.54 -8.45 9.05
CA ILE A 679 -50.00 -9.83 9.03
C ILE A 679 -50.49 -10.62 10.25
N ARG A 680 -50.38 -10.13 11.50
CA ARG A 680 -50.86 -10.90 12.67
C ARG A 680 -52.39 -11.11 12.69
N THR A 681 -53.17 -10.26 12.01
CA THR A 681 -54.65 -10.35 12.00
C THR A 681 -55.18 -11.19 10.83
N TYR A 682 -54.54 -11.15 9.66
CA TYR A 682 -54.98 -11.90 8.47
C TYR A 682 -54.12 -13.13 8.15
N LYS A 683 -52.85 -13.18 8.56
CA LYS A 683 -51.95 -14.35 8.45
C LYS A 683 -51.63 -15.02 9.80
N GLY A 684 -51.59 -14.26 10.90
CA GLY A 684 -51.30 -14.76 12.26
C GLY A 684 -52.41 -15.62 12.88
N VAL A 685 -53.40 -16.01 12.07
CA VAL A 685 -54.42 -17.00 12.37
C VAL A 685 -53.90 -18.37 11.92
N ASP A 686 -52.75 -18.78 12.44
CA ASP A 686 -52.35 -20.21 12.42
C ASP A 686 -52.77 -20.94 13.69
N LEU A 687 -53.00 -20.25 14.82
CA LEU A 687 -53.31 -20.91 16.09
C LEU A 687 -54.44 -20.34 16.98
N VAL A 688 -55.11 -19.23 16.62
CA VAL A 688 -56.56 -19.13 16.96
C VAL A 688 -57.27 -20.35 16.36
N LYS A 689 -56.86 -20.66 15.13
CA LYS A 689 -57.01 -21.88 14.34
C LYS A 689 -56.41 -23.16 14.94
N ALA A 690 -55.92 -23.21 16.20
CA ALA A 690 -55.81 -24.49 16.94
C ALA A 690 -56.32 -24.45 18.39
N LYS A 691 -56.96 -23.36 18.81
CA LYS A 691 -57.48 -23.22 20.19
C LYS A 691 -58.85 -22.55 20.28
N ALA A 692 -59.49 -22.29 19.14
CA ALA A 692 -60.85 -22.77 18.92
C ALA A 692 -60.86 -24.29 18.63
N GLU A 693 -59.81 -24.86 18.00
CA GLU A 693 -59.64 -26.32 17.88
C GLU A 693 -59.31 -27.04 19.20
N LEU A 694 -59.44 -26.40 20.37
CA LEU A 694 -59.65 -27.14 21.62
C LEU A 694 -60.67 -26.45 22.57
N ASN A 695 -61.71 -25.86 21.96
CA ASN A 695 -63.12 -26.09 22.38
C ASN A 695 -63.59 -27.51 22.02
N LEU A 696 -62.92 -28.14 21.06
CA LEU A 696 -62.71 -29.58 21.02
C LEU A 696 -62.21 -29.97 22.43
N MET A 697 -62.97 -30.75 23.20
CA MET A 697 -62.65 -31.12 24.60
C MET A 697 -62.66 -29.94 25.63
N ALA A 698 -63.75 -29.38 26.16
CA ALA A 698 -65.17 -29.74 26.21
C ALA A 698 -65.52 -31.22 26.00
N ALA A 699 -65.06 -32.20 26.80
CA ALA A 699 -64.49 -32.15 28.15
C ALA A 699 -65.35 -31.43 29.20
N ASP A 700 -66.63 -31.84 29.28
CA ASP A 700 -67.23 -31.93 30.61
C ASP A 700 -68.31 -33.02 30.68
N ARG A 701 -69.19 -33.11 29.68
CA ARG A 701 -70.46 -33.85 29.77
C ARG A 701 -70.73 -34.68 28.52
N GLY A 702 -71.18 -35.91 28.69
CA GLY A 702 -71.38 -36.87 27.60
C GLY A 702 -72.53 -36.49 26.66
N ALA A 703 -72.19 -35.89 25.51
CA ALA A 703 -73.10 -35.67 24.39
C ALA A 703 -72.43 -36.16 23.09
N ALA A 704 -72.80 -37.35 22.63
CA ALA A 704 -72.26 -37.94 21.41
C ALA A 704 -73.06 -37.49 20.17
N THR A 705 -72.63 -36.41 19.52
CA THR A 705 -73.12 -35.99 18.19
C THR A 705 -72.00 -36.03 17.15
N LYS A 706 -71.39 -37.21 16.98
CA LYS A 706 -70.40 -37.45 15.93
C LYS A 706 -71.04 -37.46 14.53
N GLN A 707 -70.87 -36.39 13.78
CA GLN A 707 -71.07 -36.38 12.31
C GLN A 707 -70.23 -37.48 11.63
N ASN A 708 -69.01 -37.70 12.13
CA ASN A 708 -68.11 -38.77 11.68
C ASN A 708 -68.67 -40.19 11.91
N LEU A 709 -69.51 -40.42 12.93
CA LEU A 709 -70.11 -41.74 13.20
C LEU A 709 -71.25 -42.05 12.23
N ARG A 710 -71.99 -41.03 11.78
CA ARG A 710 -73.04 -41.20 10.76
C ARG A 710 -72.46 -41.42 9.36
N ALA A 711 -71.32 -40.78 9.06
CA ALA A 711 -70.56 -41.04 7.83
C ALA A 711 -69.96 -42.46 7.80
N ASP A 712 -69.40 -42.94 8.92
CA ASP A 712 -68.87 -44.31 9.03
C ASP A 712 -69.99 -45.37 8.97
N LEU A 713 -71.15 -45.10 9.58
CA LEU A 713 -72.34 -45.95 9.47
C LEU A 713 -72.81 -46.06 8.01
N ALA A 714 -72.90 -44.94 7.29
CA ALA A 714 -73.27 -44.94 5.87
C ALA A 714 -72.24 -45.67 4.99
N ARG A 715 -70.94 -45.53 5.29
CA ARG A 715 -69.85 -46.23 4.60
C ARG A 715 -69.85 -47.74 4.89
N THR A 716 -70.27 -48.15 6.08
CA THR A 716 -70.42 -49.57 6.49
C THR A 716 -71.67 -50.22 5.87
N MET A 717 -72.75 -49.45 5.68
CA MET A 717 -73.99 -49.94 5.06
C MET A 717 -73.97 -49.90 3.52
N SER A 718 -73.14 -49.04 2.92
CA SER A 718 -73.02 -48.94 1.47
C SER A 718 -72.28 -50.12 0.85
N ARG A 719 -72.94 -50.87 -0.05
CA ARG A 719 -72.31 -51.98 -0.79
C ARG A 719 -71.43 -51.55 -1.98
N SER A 720 -71.47 -50.28 -2.37
CA SER A 720 -70.62 -49.71 -3.43
C SER A 720 -70.52 -48.18 -3.31
N GLN A 721 -69.56 -47.57 -3.99
CA GLN A 721 -69.37 -46.11 -4.01
C GLN A 721 -70.61 -45.35 -4.50
N LEU A 722 -71.32 -45.90 -5.48
CA LEU A 722 -72.61 -45.37 -5.98
C LEU A 722 -73.72 -45.47 -4.91
N HIS A 723 -73.74 -46.56 -4.14
CA HIS A 723 -74.70 -46.75 -3.04
C HIS A 723 -74.41 -45.77 -1.89
N TYR A 724 -73.14 -45.49 -1.58
CA TYR A 724 -72.74 -44.48 -0.60
C TYR A 724 -73.22 -43.08 -0.99
N VAL A 725 -72.98 -42.67 -2.24
CA VAL A 725 -73.44 -41.38 -2.79
C VAL A 725 -74.97 -41.31 -2.80
N HIS A 726 -75.66 -42.41 -3.13
CA HIS A 726 -77.12 -42.46 -3.10
C HIS A 726 -77.67 -42.27 -1.67
N ILE A 727 -77.13 -42.97 -0.67
CA ILE A 727 -77.57 -42.85 0.74
C ILE A 727 -77.37 -41.42 1.28
N MET A 728 -76.25 -40.76 0.93
CA MET A 728 -76.02 -39.36 1.31
C MET A 728 -77.00 -38.40 0.66
N ASN A 729 -77.32 -38.59 -0.63
CA ASN A 729 -78.23 -37.71 -1.35
C ASN A 729 -79.71 -37.92 -0.95
N THR A 730 -80.15 -39.16 -0.73
CA THR A 730 -81.56 -39.47 -0.38
C THR A 730 -81.93 -39.07 1.04
N HIS A 731 -80.95 -38.92 1.94
CA HIS A 731 -81.16 -38.51 3.33
C HIS A 731 -80.52 -37.15 3.66
N TYR A 732 -80.34 -36.28 2.67
CA TYR A 732 -79.76 -34.94 2.79
C TYR A 732 -80.27 -34.14 4.02
N GLU A 733 -81.57 -34.18 4.31
CA GLU A 733 -82.20 -33.50 5.46
C GLU A 733 -81.76 -34.04 6.84
N LEU A 734 -81.24 -35.27 6.90
CA LEU A 734 -80.67 -35.88 8.12
C LEU A 734 -79.20 -35.47 8.34
N PHE A 735 -78.58 -34.85 7.32
CA PHE A 735 -77.16 -34.51 7.24
C PHE A 735 -76.88 -33.00 7.08
N ALA A 736 -77.88 -32.18 6.73
CA ALA A 736 -77.77 -30.72 6.61
C ALA A 736 -78.95 -30.02 7.32
N ASP A 737 -78.66 -29.04 8.18
CA ASP A 737 -79.67 -28.27 8.94
C ASP A 737 -79.75 -26.82 8.42
N ALA A 738 -80.95 -26.40 8.03
CA ALA A 738 -81.21 -25.06 7.49
C ALA A 738 -81.06 -23.94 8.53
N ASN A 739 -81.23 -24.21 9.83
CA ASN A 739 -80.99 -23.23 10.89
C ASN A 739 -79.50 -22.89 11.06
N GLN A 740 -78.59 -23.70 10.50
CA GLN A 740 -77.16 -23.48 10.61
C GLN A 740 -76.68 -22.33 9.71
N ILE A 741 -77.30 -22.14 8.54
CA ILE A 741 -76.86 -21.16 7.52
C ILE A 741 -77.08 -19.71 7.98
N VAL A 742 -78.25 -19.41 8.57
CA VAL A 742 -78.58 -18.06 9.08
C VAL A 742 -77.74 -17.67 10.31
N ASN A 743 -77.31 -18.67 11.10
CA ASN A 743 -76.39 -18.44 12.21
C ASN A 743 -74.95 -18.25 11.71
N LEU A 744 -74.50 -19.03 10.71
CA LEU A 744 -73.20 -18.87 10.04
C LEU A 744 -72.99 -17.48 9.45
N GLU A 745 -74.00 -16.88 8.81
CA GLU A 745 -73.89 -15.52 8.24
C GLU A 745 -73.75 -14.45 9.35
N LYS A 746 -74.50 -14.57 10.44
CA LYS A 746 -74.39 -13.68 11.61
C LYS A 746 -73.07 -13.84 12.35
N GLU A 747 -72.61 -15.08 12.54
CA GLU A 747 -71.29 -15.38 13.12
C GLU A 747 -70.16 -14.85 12.24
N HIS A 748 -70.28 -14.96 10.90
CA HIS A 748 -69.29 -14.42 9.96
C HIS A 748 -69.22 -12.89 9.99
N LEU A 749 -70.37 -12.20 10.04
CA LEU A 749 -70.42 -10.74 10.18
C LEU A 749 -69.86 -10.27 11.54
N ALA A 750 -70.20 -10.96 12.62
CA ALA A 750 -69.64 -10.69 13.95
C ALA A 750 -68.12 -10.94 14.00
N GLU A 751 -67.61 -11.99 13.32
CA GLU A 751 -66.17 -12.19 13.17
C GLU A 751 -65.49 -11.07 12.38
N ILE A 752 -66.12 -10.57 11.30
CA ILE A 752 -65.57 -9.46 10.50
C ILE A 752 -65.48 -8.18 11.34
N GLU A 753 -66.51 -7.89 12.14
CA GLU A 753 -66.51 -6.72 13.02
C GLU A 753 -65.49 -6.87 14.17
N GLN A 754 -65.42 -8.04 14.80
CA GLN A 754 -64.41 -8.34 15.82
C GLN A 754 -62.99 -8.24 15.24
N ARG A 755 -62.72 -8.72 14.02
CA ARG A 755 -61.42 -8.57 13.33
C ARG A 755 -61.06 -7.11 13.09
N LYS A 756 -62.02 -6.21 12.83
CA LYS A 756 -61.76 -4.75 12.72
C LYS A 756 -61.38 -4.14 14.07
N ILE A 757 -62.03 -4.57 15.16
CA ILE A 757 -61.71 -4.14 16.53
C ILE A 757 -60.32 -4.65 16.93
N ASP A 758 -60.04 -5.94 16.72
CA ASP A 758 -58.74 -6.59 16.97
C ASP A 758 -57.63 -5.90 16.15
N LEU A 759 -57.85 -5.61 14.86
CA LEU A 759 -56.89 -4.88 14.02
C LEU A 759 -56.59 -3.47 14.54
N LYS A 760 -57.63 -2.72 14.94
CA LYS A 760 -57.47 -1.36 15.49
C LYS A 760 -56.71 -1.37 16.81
N GLN A 761 -57.00 -2.31 17.71
CA GLN A 761 -56.27 -2.47 18.97
C GLN A 761 -54.81 -2.89 18.73
N ARG A 762 -54.56 -3.88 17.86
CA ARG A 762 -53.22 -4.37 17.54
C ARG A 762 -52.36 -3.30 16.89
N LEU A 763 -52.90 -2.59 15.89
CA LEU A 763 -52.22 -1.48 15.23
C LEU A 763 -51.80 -0.42 16.25
N LEU A 764 -52.73 0.01 17.11
CA LEU A 764 -52.48 1.08 18.05
C LEU A 764 -51.50 0.69 19.18
N ASN A 765 -51.58 -0.56 19.67
CA ASN A 765 -50.63 -1.09 20.65
C ASN A 765 -49.23 -1.28 20.04
N MET A 766 -49.11 -1.91 18.87
CA MET A 766 -47.82 -2.11 18.17
C MET A 766 -47.16 -0.77 17.85
N LEU A 767 -47.92 0.16 17.26
CA LEU A 767 -47.46 1.50 16.92
C LEU A 767 -46.84 2.22 18.12
N LEU A 768 -47.54 2.19 19.25
CA LEU A 768 -47.04 2.85 20.46
C LEU A 768 -45.76 2.17 20.97
N VAL A 769 -45.71 0.84 21.06
CA VAL A 769 -44.50 0.14 21.54
C VAL A 769 -43.31 0.43 20.61
N SER A 770 -43.50 0.40 19.29
CA SER A 770 -42.44 0.74 18.33
C SER A 770 -41.97 2.20 18.45
N ILE A 771 -42.90 3.16 18.58
CA ILE A 771 -42.55 4.57 18.81
C ILE A 771 -41.78 4.73 20.13
N LEU A 772 -42.23 4.12 21.23
CA LEU A 772 -41.57 4.24 22.55
C LEU A 772 -40.18 3.56 22.57
N VAL A 773 -39.99 2.46 21.83
CA VAL A 773 -38.67 1.84 21.64
C VAL A 773 -37.76 2.71 20.79
N ALA A 774 -38.22 3.22 19.64
CA ALA A 774 -37.43 4.13 18.80
C ALA A 774 -37.03 5.41 19.55
N LEU A 775 -37.97 6.00 20.29
CA LEU A 775 -37.73 7.14 21.17
C LEU A 775 -36.67 6.86 22.23
N PHE A 776 -36.66 5.67 22.85
CA PHE A 776 -35.66 5.30 23.86
C PHE A 776 -34.21 5.33 23.33
N PHE A 777 -34.00 5.06 22.03
CA PHE A 777 -32.69 5.15 21.38
C PHE A 777 -32.34 6.57 20.89
N LEU A 778 -33.32 7.31 20.36
CA LEU A 778 -33.11 8.66 19.80
C LEU A 778 -33.04 9.77 20.87
N TYR A 779 -33.79 9.61 21.97
CA TYR A 779 -33.90 10.60 23.06
C TYR A 779 -32.55 11.12 23.59
N PRO A 780 -31.57 10.27 23.99
CA PRO A 780 -30.30 10.78 24.52
C PRO A 780 -29.52 11.61 23.49
N THR A 781 -29.57 11.25 22.20
CA THR A 781 -28.93 12.05 21.14
C THR A 781 -29.62 13.41 21.01
N ILE A 782 -30.95 13.44 20.93
CA ILE A 782 -31.71 14.69 20.75
C ILE A 782 -31.44 15.66 21.90
N VAL A 783 -31.51 15.19 23.15
CA VAL A 783 -31.27 16.03 24.34
C VAL A 783 -29.81 16.49 24.40
N GLN A 784 -28.85 15.64 23.99
CA GLN A 784 -27.43 15.99 24.00
C GLN A 784 -27.08 17.07 22.95
N TYR A 785 -27.45 16.88 21.68
CA TYR A 785 -27.19 17.90 20.64
C TYR A 785 -27.92 19.22 20.93
N ALA A 786 -29.16 19.15 21.44
CA ALA A 786 -29.89 20.36 21.81
C ALA A 786 -29.26 21.10 23.00
N ALA A 787 -28.64 20.41 23.96
CA ALA A 787 -27.96 21.07 25.07
C ALA A 787 -26.56 21.59 24.67
N GLU A 788 -25.80 20.85 23.88
CA GLU A 788 -24.45 21.26 23.42
C GLU A 788 -24.47 22.53 22.54
N ILE A 789 -25.54 22.75 21.77
CA ILE A 789 -25.72 23.93 20.90
C ILE A 789 -26.04 25.23 21.68
N LEU A 790 -26.31 25.18 22.98
CA LEU A 790 -26.64 26.37 23.78
C LEU A 790 -25.43 27.00 24.50
N ASN A 791 -24.24 26.43 24.38
CA ASN A 791 -23.05 26.84 25.13
C ASN A 791 -22.05 27.56 24.22
N CYS A 792 -21.70 28.81 24.56
CA CYS A 792 -20.80 29.69 23.80
C CYS A 792 -19.59 30.13 24.64
N SER A 793 -18.44 30.25 23.98
CA SER A 793 -17.17 30.74 24.54
C SER A 793 -16.69 31.98 23.80
N THR A 794 -15.95 32.88 24.44
CA THR A 794 -15.30 34.02 23.79
C THR A 794 -13.88 33.66 23.35
N VAL A 795 -13.51 34.09 22.14
CA VAL A 795 -12.18 33.93 21.55
C VAL A 795 -11.64 35.32 21.24
N ASP A 796 -10.42 35.61 21.72
CA ASP A 796 -9.67 36.82 21.38
C ASP A 796 -9.07 36.71 19.97
N PHE A 797 -9.13 37.82 19.24
CA PHE A 797 -8.59 37.94 17.88
C PHE A 797 -7.37 38.86 17.80
N GLY A 798 -6.83 39.31 18.94
CA GLY A 798 -5.65 40.15 19.03
C GLY A 798 -5.96 41.65 18.90
N LEU A 799 -4.92 42.49 19.00
CA LEU A 799 -5.09 43.96 18.98
C LEU A 799 -5.70 44.49 17.68
N SER A 800 -5.54 43.75 16.57
CA SER A 800 -6.07 44.10 15.26
C SER A 800 -7.58 43.87 15.07
N HIS A 801 -8.25 43.07 15.92
CA HIS A 801 -9.65 42.64 15.70
C HIS A 801 -10.43 42.45 17.01
N PRO A 802 -11.73 42.83 17.08
CA PRO A 802 -12.53 42.59 18.27
C PRO A 802 -12.77 41.09 18.52
N SER A 803 -12.75 40.69 19.79
CA SER A 803 -13.07 39.34 20.24
C SER A 803 -14.48 38.91 19.81
N ARG A 804 -14.66 37.61 19.53
CA ARG A 804 -15.94 37.04 19.07
C ARG A 804 -16.42 35.93 19.99
N SER A 805 -17.73 35.79 20.12
CA SER A 805 -18.34 34.67 20.83
C SER A 805 -18.68 33.57 19.84
N VAL A 806 -18.14 32.37 20.03
CA VAL A 806 -18.29 31.21 19.16
C VAL A 806 -18.85 30.02 19.94
N LEU A 807 -19.50 29.09 19.24
CA LEU A 807 -20.10 27.92 19.85
C LEU A 807 -19.02 26.98 20.42
N THR A 808 -19.10 26.64 21.72
CA THR A 808 -18.08 25.84 22.43
C THR A 808 -17.85 24.45 21.82
N LYS A 809 -18.86 23.91 21.13
CA LYS A 809 -18.81 22.60 20.42
C LYS A 809 -18.30 22.70 18.98
N ASP A 810 -18.52 23.84 18.32
CA ASP A 810 -18.10 24.09 16.94
C ASP A 810 -17.73 25.57 16.77
N PRO A 811 -16.49 25.96 17.12
CA PRO A 811 -15.99 27.33 17.01
C PRO A 811 -16.14 28.00 15.63
N SER A 812 -16.52 27.26 14.58
CA SER A 812 -16.86 27.83 13.27
C SER A 812 -18.18 28.62 13.27
N VAL A 813 -19.07 28.40 14.25
CA VAL A 813 -20.37 29.08 14.36
C VAL A 813 -20.28 30.22 15.37
N ASP A 814 -20.39 31.45 14.88
CA ASP A 814 -20.49 32.66 15.70
C ASP A 814 -21.85 32.72 16.42
N CYS A 815 -21.86 32.91 17.74
CA CYS A 815 -23.06 32.96 18.57
C CYS A 815 -23.90 34.24 18.38
N SER A 816 -23.36 35.26 17.71
CA SER A 816 -24.13 36.42 17.24
C SER A 816 -24.85 36.18 15.90
N SER A 817 -24.57 35.07 15.21
CA SER A 817 -25.07 34.82 13.85
C SER A 817 -26.54 34.40 13.78
N ASP A 818 -27.15 34.65 12.62
CA ASP A 818 -28.49 34.15 12.28
C ASP A 818 -28.58 32.61 12.17
N GLN A 819 -27.46 31.92 11.93
CA GLN A 819 -27.41 30.47 11.97
C GLN A 819 -27.56 29.98 13.42
N TYR A 820 -26.76 30.53 14.36
CA TYR A 820 -26.88 30.22 15.78
C TYR A 820 -28.28 30.55 16.32
N ARG A 821 -28.84 31.72 15.98
CA ARG A 821 -30.19 32.12 16.42
C ARG A 821 -31.27 31.10 16.04
N ARG A 822 -31.21 30.53 14.84
CA ARG A 822 -32.14 29.47 14.40
C ARG A 822 -31.88 28.15 15.12
N ALA A 823 -30.61 27.73 15.23
CA ALA A 823 -30.24 26.50 15.92
C ALA A 823 -30.62 26.53 17.42
N SER A 824 -30.40 27.66 18.10
CA SER A 824 -30.76 27.87 19.51
C SER A 824 -32.27 27.80 19.75
N LEU A 825 -33.09 28.37 18.86
CA LEU A 825 -34.56 28.23 18.93
C LEU A 825 -35.01 26.77 18.74
N MET A 826 -34.40 26.03 17.81
CA MET A 826 -34.69 24.60 17.61
C MET A 826 -34.23 23.77 18.82
N ALA A 827 -33.08 24.09 19.41
CA ALA A 827 -32.56 23.45 20.61
C ALA A 827 -33.49 23.62 21.82
N TRP A 828 -33.88 24.87 22.15
CA TRP A 828 -34.84 25.13 23.23
C TRP A 828 -36.20 24.46 22.99
N GLY A 829 -36.72 24.53 21.75
CA GLY A 829 -37.94 23.83 21.37
C GLY A 829 -37.84 22.30 21.53
N SER A 830 -36.68 21.73 21.25
CA SER A 830 -36.41 20.29 21.41
C SER A 830 -36.26 19.88 22.88
N LEU A 831 -35.58 20.68 23.71
CA LEU A 831 -35.47 20.41 25.15
C LEU A 831 -36.84 20.49 25.86
N ALA A 832 -37.65 21.49 25.54
CA ALA A 832 -38.99 21.63 26.11
C ALA A 832 -39.96 20.56 25.56
N GLY A 833 -40.08 20.46 24.23
CA GLY A 833 -41.07 19.60 23.56
C GLY A 833 -40.72 18.11 23.57
N LEU A 834 -39.46 17.75 23.34
CA LEU A 834 -39.01 16.35 23.31
C LEU A 834 -38.37 15.95 24.65
N GLY A 835 -37.45 16.76 25.19
CA GLY A 835 -36.75 16.47 26.45
C GLY A 835 -37.68 16.24 27.64
N VAL A 836 -38.55 17.21 27.97
CA VAL A 836 -39.56 17.10 29.04
C VAL A 836 -40.83 16.39 28.56
N GLY A 837 -41.25 16.65 27.31
CA GLY A 837 -42.49 16.11 26.76
C GLY A 837 -42.50 14.59 26.60
N ILE A 838 -41.42 13.95 26.15
CA ILE A 838 -41.39 12.48 25.93
C ILE A 838 -41.61 11.70 27.24
N PRO A 839 -40.92 11.98 28.37
CA PRO A 839 -41.23 11.36 29.66
C PRO A 839 -42.70 11.53 30.08
N TRP A 840 -43.26 12.74 29.94
CA TRP A 840 -44.64 13.01 30.34
C TRP A 840 -45.68 12.29 29.45
N LEU A 841 -45.44 12.29 28.13
CA LEU A 841 -46.24 11.55 27.16
C LEU A 841 -46.19 10.04 27.43
N ASN A 842 -45.04 9.47 27.82
CA ASN A 842 -44.92 8.05 28.18
C ASN A 842 -45.91 7.68 29.31
N TYR A 843 -45.93 8.46 30.38
CA TYR A 843 -46.85 8.30 31.51
C TYR A 843 -48.32 8.40 31.08
N LEU A 844 -48.68 9.46 30.32
CA LEU A 844 -50.05 9.68 29.84
C LEU A 844 -50.54 8.60 28.87
N PHE A 845 -49.69 8.14 27.95
CA PHE A 845 -50.04 7.11 26.98
C PHE A 845 -50.37 5.79 27.68
N ILE A 846 -49.58 5.36 28.66
CA ILE A 846 -49.84 4.13 29.42
C ILE A 846 -51.20 4.21 30.13
N ILE A 847 -51.53 5.34 30.78
CA ILE A 847 -52.83 5.53 31.46
C ILE A 847 -54.00 5.53 30.47
N THR A 848 -53.84 6.25 29.37
CA THR A 848 -54.90 6.42 28.35
C THR A 848 -55.20 5.07 27.68
N LEU A 849 -54.16 4.34 27.30
CA LEU A 849 -54.31 3.08 26.55
C LEU A 849 -54.68 1.89 27.45
N ARG A 850 -54.28 1.92 28.73
CA ARG A 850 -54.88 1.02 29.73
C ARG A 850 -56.42 1.09 29.70
N LYS A 851 -57.01 2.29 29.55
CA LYS A 851 -58.47 2.45 29.43
C LYS A 851 -59.01 2.01 28.07
N PHE A 852 -58.37 2.41 26.96
CA PHE A 852 -58.91 2.21 25.61
C PHE A 852 -58.62 0.84 24.95
N THR A 853 -57.46 0.22 25.20
CA THR A 853 -57.07 -1.06 24.56
C THR A 853 -56.90 -2.23 25.52
N CYS A 854 -56.85 -1.99 26.84
CA CYS A 854 -56.70 -3.03 27.87
C CYS A 854 -57.92 -3.17 28.79
N GLY A 855 -59.05 -2.50 28.51
CA GLY A 855 -60.28 -2.60 29.31
C GLY A 855 -60.15 -2.14 30.77
N GLY A 856 -59.10 -1.39 31.12
CA GLY A 856 -58.79 -0.98 32.49
C GLY A 856 -57.89 -1.94 33.27
N ASP A 857 -57.58 -3.13 32.76
CA ASP A 857 -56.70 -4.12 33.44
C ASP A 857 -55.23 -3.62 33.44
N HIS A 858 -54.63 -3.54 34.63
CA HIS A 858 -53.27 -3.03 34.82
C HIS A 858 -52.20 -4.08 34.50
N GLU A 859 -52.42 -5.36 34.83
CA GLU A 859 -51.46 -6.42 34.54
C GLU A 859 -51.43 -6.73 33.04
N LEU A 860 -52.58 -6.57 32.37
CA LEU A 860 -52.65 -6.61 30.92
C LEU A 860 -51.82 -5.48 30.29
N ALA A 861 -52.00 -4.23 30.76
CA ALA A 861 -51.19 -3.11 30.27
C ALA A 861 -49.68 -3.37 30.49
N LYS A 862 -49.27 -3.91 31.64
CA LYS A 862 -47.89 -4.29 31.92
C LYS A 862 -47.35 -5.40 31.00
N THR A 863 -48.22 -6.28 30.52
CA THR A 863 -47.89 -7.38 29.60
C THR A 863 -47.76 -6.93 28.15
N ILE A 864 -48.67 -6.08 27.67
CA ILE A 864 -48.63 -5.51 26.31
C ILE A 864 -47.45 -4.53 26.19
N PHE A 865 -47.31 -3.63 27.16
CA PHE A 865 -46.25 -2.62 27.21
C PHE A 865 -45.03 -3.12 28.00
N PHE A 866 -44.62 -4.38 27.77
CA PHE A 866 -43.58 -5.05 28.58
C PHE A 866 -42.22 -4.33 28.55
N PHE A 867 -41.83 -3.72 27.43
CA PHE A 867 -40.59 -2.92 27.36
C PHE A 867 -40.61 -1.71 28.30
N THR A 868 -41.76 -1.05 28.46
CA THR A 868 -41.87 0.19 29.26
C THR A 868 -42.26 -0.05 30.70
N THR A 869 -43.18 -0.98 30.95
CA THR A 869 -43.78 -1.26 32.27
C THR A 869 -43.56 -2.68 32.80
N GLY A 870 -43.02 -3.59 31.99
CA GLY A 870 -42.74 -4.97 32.38
C GLY A 870 -41.59 -5.08 33.37
N GLY A 871 -41.66 -6.06 34.27
CA GLY A 871 -40.67 -6.31 35.32
C GLY A 871 -40.74 -5.37 36.54
N TYR A 872 -41.35 -4.19 36.42
CA TYR A 872 -41.55 -3.27 37.55
C TYR A 872 -42.69 -3.73 38.49
N ARG A 873 -42.61 -3.32 39.76
CA ARG A 873 -43.67 -3.51 40.76
C ARG A 873 -44.87 -2.60 40.48
N ASN A 874 -46.05 -3.00 40.95
CA ASN A 874 -47.32 -2.31 40.66
C ASN A 874 -47.40 -0.89 41.23
N GLU A 875 -46.73 -0.61 42.34
CA GLU A 875 -46.72 0.72 42.97
C GLU A 875 -45.88 1.74 42.18
N VAL A 876 -44.92 1.27 41.37
CA VAL A 876 -43.91 2.08 40.67
C VAL A 876 -43.83 1.75 39.18
N TRP A 877 -44.97 1.38 38.58
CA TRP A 877 -45.08 1.05 37.15
C TRP A 877 -44.55 2.14 36.21
N PHE A 878 -44.54 3.40 36.65
CA PHE A 878 -44.11 4.57 35.90
C PHE A 878 -42.58 4.81 35.91
N TRP A 879 -41.78 3.90 36.49
CA TRP A 879 -40.33 4.08 36.71
C TRP A 879 -39.52 4.41 35.45
N LEU A 880 -39.98 4.01 34.25
CA LEU A 880 -39.34 4.42 33.00
C LEU A 880 -39.33 5.96 32.83
N THR A 881 -40.37 6.66 33.29
CA THR A 881 -40.44 8.13 33.26
C THR A 881 -39.27 8.73 34.04
N ILE A 882 -39.01 8.21 35.24
CA ILE A 882 -37.88 8.60 36.09
C ILE A 882 -36.54 8.26 35.41
N SER A 883 -36.45 7.09 34.75
CA SER A 883 -35.25 6.68 34.01
C SER A 883 -34.93 7.60 32.82
N LEU A 884 -35.95 8.11 32.10
CA LEU A 884 -35.76 9.08 31.02
C LEU A 884 -35.40 10.47 31.55
N LEU A 885 -36.10 10.96 32.59
CA LEU A 885 -35.76 12.23 33.25
C LEU A 885 -34.33 12.20 33.81
N ARG A 886 -33.90 11.11 34.43
CA ARG A 886 -32.50 10.89 34.87
C ARG A 886 -31.50 11.12 33.72
N LYS A 887 -31.76 10.55 32.54
CA LYS A 887 -30.87 10.73 31.37
C LYS A 887 -30.78 12.21 30.95
N MET A 888 -31.91 12.93 30.93
CA MET A 888 -31.91 14.37 30.66
C MET A 888 -31.14 15.17 31.72
N CYS A 889 -31.35 14.90 33.01
CA CYS A 889 -30.61 15.58 34.08
C CYS A 889 -29.10 15.35 33.99
N ILE A 890 -28.65 14.12 33.65
CA ILE A 890 -27.22 13.82 33.45
C ILE A 890 -26.68 14.61 32.25
N VAL A 891 -27.39 14.60 31.11
CA VAL A 891 -26.96 15.34 29.90
C VAL A 891 -26.85 16.85 30.19
N LEU A 892 -27.82 17.44 30.88
CA LEU A 892 -27.78 18.86 31.26
C LEU A 892 -26.64 19.17 32.25
N ALA A 893 -26.44 18.33 33.28
CA ALA A 893 -25.33 18.47 34.21
C ALA A 893 -23.94 18.41 33.52
N MET A 894 -23.83 17.66 32.42
CA MET A 894 -22.60 17.50 31.64
C MET A 894 -22.39 18.55 30.55
N THR A 895 -23.37 19.41 30.26
CA THR A 895 -23.32 20.38 29.15
C THR A 895 -23.40 21.84 29.59
N ILE A 896 -24.06 22.12 30.72
CA ILE A 896 -24.25 23.49 31.23
C ILE A 896 -22.97 24.12 31.79
N PRO A 897 -22.15 23.46 32.64
CA PRO A 897 -20.93 24.10 33.15
C PRO A 897 -19.93 24.39 32.03
N SER A 898 -19.05 25.39 32.20
CA SER A 898 -17.91 25.59 31.30
C SER A 898 -16.85 24.50 31.52
N ASP A 899 -16.48 24.29 32.77
CA ASP A 899 -15.28 23.55 33.17
C ASP A 899 -15.53 22.04 33.22
N THR A 900 -14.52 21.24 32.87
CA THR A 900 -14.64 19.78 32.78
C THR A 900 -14.87 19.13 34.14
N ASP A 901 -14.21 19.65 35.16
CA ASP A 901 -14.24 19.24 36.56
C ASP A 901 -15.67 19.39 37.11
N MET A 902 -16.26 20.57 36.89
CA MET A 902 -17.63 20.90 37.31
C MET A 902 -18.69 20.05 36.60
N LYS A 903 -18.45 19.65 35.34
CA LYS A 903 -19.32 18.68 34.62
C LYS A 903 -19.32 17.34 35.33
N LEU A 904 -18.14 16.77 35.59
CA LEU A 904 -18.00 15.45 36.23
C LEU A 904 -18.61 15.45 37.63
N LEU A 905 -18.34 16.47 38.45
CA LEU A 905 -18.93 16.63 39.77
C LEU A 905 -20.46 16.75 39.71
N ALA A 906 -21.01 17.59 38.83
CA ALA A 906 -22.46 17.72 38.67
C ALA A 906 -23.12 16.41 38.21
N GLY A 907 -22.49 15.69 37.27
CA GLY A 907 -22.92 14.36 36.82
C GLY A 907 -22.90 13.32 37.94
N LEU A 908 -21.85 13.32 38.77
CA LEU A 908 -21.71 12.45 39.95
C LEU A 908 -22.87 12.64 40.93
N TRP A 909 -23.21 13.89 41.27
CA TRP A 909 -24.35 14.17 42.17
C TRP A 909 -25.68 13.64 41.64
N VAL A 910 -25.98 13.85 40.36
CA VAL A 910 -27.20 13.32 39.72
C VAL A 910 -27.22 11.78 39.73
N LEU A 911 -26.07 11.14 39.51
CA LEU A 911 -25.93 9.69 39.55
C LEU A 911 -26.06 9.12 40.97
N MET A 912 -25.44 9.75 41.97
CA MET A 912 -25.54 9.34 43.38
C MET A 912 -26.98 9.43 43.89
N LEU A 913 -27.68 10.54 43.59
CA LEU A 913 -29.12 10.65 43.85
C LEU A 913 -29.90 9.54 43.14
N SER A 914 -29.58 9.25 41.87
CA SER A 914 -30.23 8.18 41.11
C SER A 914 -30.03 6.79 41.71
N VAL A 915 -28.83 6.49 42.24
CA VAL A 915 -28.53 5.25 42.97
C VAL A 915 -29.38 5.17 44.24
N LEU A 916 -29.42 6.24 45.03
CA LEU A 916 -30.24 6.32 46.25
C LEU A 916 -31.74 6.11 45.97
N PHE A 917 -32.28 6.74 44.92
CA PHE A 917 -33.67 6.54 44.48
C PHE A 917 -33.92 5.08 44.06
N ASN A 918 -33.01 4.46 43.30
CA ASN A 918 -33.14 3.07 42.86
C ASN A 918 -33.07 2.06 44.02
N ILE A 919 -32.16 2.25 44.98
CA ILE A 919 -32.00 1.39 46.16
C ILE A 919 -33.16 1.53 47.15
N SER A 920 -33.68 2.74 47.34
CA SER A 920 -34.81 3.00 48.25
C SER A 920 -36.13 2.43 47.73
N HIS A 921 -36.45 2.66 46.45
CA HIS A 921 -37.76 2.28 45.88
C HIS A 921 -37.79 0.85 45.32
N LYS A 922 -36.63 0.21 45.08
CA LYS A 922 -36.47 -1.17 44.59
C LYS A 922 -37.46 -1.50 43.44
N PRO A 923 -37.36 -0.80 42.30
CA PRO A 923 -38.44 -0.73 41.33
C PRO A 923 -38.80 -2.07 40.66
N TRP A 924 -37.84 -3.00 40.60
CA TRP A 924 -38.00 -4.32 40.00
C TRP A 924 -38.70 -5.31 40.94
N ALA A 925 -39.57 -6.15 40.38
CA ALA A 925 -40.14 -7.31 41.06
C ALA A 925 -39.12 -8.45 41.19
N GLU A 926 -38.34 -8.69 40.12
CA GLU A 926 -37.33 -9.76 40.05
C GLU A 926 -36.00 -9.33 40.67
N ARG A 927 -35.43 -10.18 41.54
CA ARG A 927 -34.17 -9.88 42.26
C ARG A 927 -32.98 -9.73 41.31
N MET A 928 -32.92 -10.50 40.23
CA MET A 928 -31.83 -10.41 39.25
C MET A 928 -31.86 -9.09 38.47
N LEU A 929 -33.03 -8.61 38.06
CA LEU A 929 -33.17 -7.30 37.41
C LEU A 929 -32.79 -6.17 38.38
N SER A 930 -33.22 -6.26 39.64
CA SER A 930 -32.84 -5.30 40.69
C SER A 930 -31.34 -5.28 40.94
N LEU A 931 -30.67 -6.44 40.92
CA LEU A 931 -29.23 -6.52 41.08
C LEU A 931 -28.52 -5.86 39.89
N VAL A 932 -28.88 -6.21 38.66
CA VAL A 932 -28.23 -5.72 37.43
C VAL A 932 -28.41 -4.21 37.23
N GLU A 933 -29.58 -3.61 37.45
CA GLU A 933 -29.69 -2.13 37.40
C GLU A 933 -28.90 -1.47 38.54
N THR A 934 -28.87 -2.05 39.74
CA THR A 934 -28.12 -1.44 40.86
C THR A 934 -26.61 -1.53 40.64
N THR A 935 -26.07 -2.66 40.18
CA THR A 935 -24.63 -2.80 39.89
C THR A 935 -24.20 -1.88 38.76
N THR A 936 -24.96 -1.82 37.66
CA THR A 936 -24.64 -0.96 36.52
C THR A 936 -24.74 0.52 36.84
N LEU A 937 -25.76 0.96 37.59
CA LEU A 937 -25.91 2.36 37.98
C LEU A 937 -24.84 2.81 39.00
N SER A 938 -24.53 1.97 39.99
CA SER A 938 -23.43 2.22 40.94
C SER A 938 -22.06 2.21 40.25
N ALA A 939 -21.84 1.36 39.24
CA ALA A 939 -20.60 1.36 38.46
C ALA A 939 -20.40 2.66 37.66
N ILE A 940 -21.47 3.25 37.12
CA ILE A 940 -21.38 4.56 36.47
C ILE A 940 -21.07 5.65 37.51
N ALA A 941 -21.76 5.67 38.66
CA ALA A 941 -21.46 6.63 39.73
C ALA A 941 -20.01 6.53 40.21
N ALA A 942 -19.51 5.31 40.44
CA ALA A 942 -18.12 5.06 40.79
C ALA A 942 -17.14 5.46 39.66
N THR A 943 -17.52 5.29 38.39
CA THR A 943 -16.71 5.75 37.24
C THR A 943 -16.57 7.26 37.25
N TYR A 944 -17.66 8.02 37.44
CA TYR A 944 -17.59 9.48 37.54
C TYR A 944 -16.70 9.94 38.70
N GLY A 945 -16.88 9.36 39.90
CA GLY A 945 -16.07 9.71 41.07
C GLY A 945 -14.59 9.33 40.95
N LEU A 946 -14.26 8.21 40.30
CA LEU A 946 -12.87 7.86 40.00
C LEU A 946 -12.25 8.80 38.96
N LEU A 947 -13.00 9.25 37.96
CA LEU A 947 -12.51 10.24 36.99
C LEU A 947 -12.31 11.62 37.61
N GLU A 948 -13.10 12.01 38.62
CA GLU A 948 -12.88 13.25 39.37
C GLU A 948 -11.51 13.27 40.08
N LEU A 949 -11.00 12.10 40.51
CA LEU A 949 -9.68 12.00 41.13
C LEU A 949 -8.53 12.44 40.22
N THR A 950 -8.71 12.43 38.89
CA THR A 950 -7.64 12.79 37.95
C THR A 950 -7.35 14.29 37.91
N PHE A 951 -8.21 15.12 38.51
CA PHE A 951 -8.06 16.58 38.56
C PHE A 951 -7.35 17.06 39.84
N PHE A 952 -7.12 16.18 40.82
CA PHE A 952 -6.29 16.51 41.98
C PHE A 952 -4.81 16.54 41.59
N GLU A 953 -4.09 17.62 41.94
CA GLU A 953 -2.67 17.82 41.61
C GLU A 953 -1.77 16.64 42.03
N THR A 954 -2.10 15.97 43.15
CA THR A 954 -1.37 14.80 43.66
C THR A 954 -1.49 13.55 42.78
N VAL A 955 -2.50 13.51 41.91
CA VAL A 955 -2.76 12.42 40.95
C VAL A 955 -2.31 12.83 39.55
N SER A 956 -2.62 14.06 39.11
CA SER A 956 -2.29 14.56 37.76
C SER A 956 -0.79 14.77 37.53
N SER A 957 -0.02 15.07 38.58
CA SER A 957 1.44 15.24 38.51
C SER A 957 2.24 13.93 38.39
N SER A 958 1.59 12.76 38.43
CA SER A 958 2.26 11.46 38.45
C SER A 958 1.57 10.46 37.52
N ASP A 959 2.23 10.12 36.42
CA ASP A 959 1.76 9.15 35.42
C ASP A 959 1.36 7.80 36.05
N THR A 960 2.08 7.36 37.09
CA THR A 960 1.76 6.11 37.81
C THR A 960 0.46 6.20 38.60
N ASN A 961 0.17 7.36 39.23
CA ASN A 961 -1.09 7.57 39.93
C ASN A 961 -2.26 7.67 38.94
N LEU A 962 -2.07 8.41 37.85
CA LEU A 962 -3.04 8.56 36.76
C LEU A 962 -3.41 7.21 36.13
N LEU A 963 -2.41 6.38 35.82
CA LEU A 963 -2.59 5.02 35.28
C LEU A 963 -3.38 4.11 36.25
N MET A 964 -3.11 4.18 37.55
CA MET A 964 -3.81 3.39 38.56
C MET A 964 -5.31 3.75 38.64
N VAL A 965 -5.66 5.04 38.53
CA VAL A 965 -7.06 5.48 38.44
C VAL A 965 -7.75 4.91 37.20
N TYR A 966 -7.08 4.94 36.05
CA TYR A 966 -7.61 4.39 34.80
C TYR A 966 -7.83 2.87 34.85
N ILE A 967 -6.92 2.13 35.51
CA ILE A 967 -7.08 0.69 35.76
C ILE A 967 -8.29 0.43 36.67
N ALA A 968 -8.48 1.23 37.73
CA ALA A 968 -9.63 1.10 38.61
C ALA A 968 -10.96 1.36 37.87
N VAL A 969 -11.02 2.39 37.02
CA VAL A 969 -12.16 2.67 36.13
C VAL A 969 -12.43 1.48 35.21
N ALA A 970 -11.41 0.93 34.57
CA ALA A 970 -11.56 -0.23 33.67
C ALA A 970 -12.11 -1.47 34.40
N VAL A 971 -11.60 -1.78 35.60
CA VAL A 971 -12.07 -2.91 36.43
C VAL A 971 -13.53 -2.74 36.84
N VAL A 972 -13.94 -1.54 37.31
CA VAL A 972 -15.33 -1.26 37.68
C VAL A 972 -16.28 -1.48 36.50
N ASN A 973 -15.91 -0.98 35.32
CA ASN A 973 -16.73 -1.12 34.11
C ASN A 973 -16.74 -2.56 33.57
N LEU A 974 -15.64 -3.30 33.70
CA LEU A 974 -15.57 -4.72 33.33
C LEU A 974 -16.44 -5.59 34.25
N LEU A 975 -16.44 -5.35 35.56
CA LEU A 975 -17.34 -6.02 36.52
C LEU A 975 -18.82 -5.70 36.21
N SER A 976 -19.12 -4.45 35.84
CA SER A 976 -20.47 -4.06 35.39
C SER A 976 -20.89 -4.82 34.13
N MET A 977 -20.02 -4.91 33.12
CA MET A 977 -20.26 -5.66 31.89
C MET A 977 -20.40 -7.16 32.12
N LEU A 978 -19.65 -7.75 33.06
CA LEU A 978 -19.85 -9.14 33.50
C LEU A 978 -21.23 -9.32 34.16
N SER A 979 -21.68 -8.37 35.00
CA SER A 979 -23.02 -8.43 35.60
C SER A 979 -24.15 -8.35 34.54
N LEU A 980 -23.96 -7.55 33.49
CA LEU A 980 -24.84 -7.50 32.33
C LEU A 980 -24.80 -8.80 31.53
N ALA A 981 -23.63 -9.37 31.25
CA ALA A 981 -23.48 -10.62 30.52
C ALA A 981 -24.12 -11.81 31.27
N VAL A 982 -23.99 -11.87 32.59
CA VAL A 982 -24.72 -12.83 33.44
C VAL A 982 -26.23 -12.60 33.38
N GLY A 983 -26.70 -11.35 33.44
CA GLY A 983 -28.13 -11.02 33.30
C GLY A 983 -28.71 -11.40 31.93
N VAL A 984 -27.96 -11.14 30.84
CA VAL A 984 -28.32 -11.53 29.48
C VAL A 984 -28.33 -13.04 29.36
N SER A 985 -27.32 -13.74 29.89
CA SER A 985 -27.24 -15.21 29.85
C SER A 985 -28.40 -15.86 30.60
N TRP A 986 -28.72 -15.39 31.80
CA TRP A 986 -29.89 -15.81 32.60
C TRP A 986 -31.21 -15.61 31.83
N SER A 987 -31.36 -14.47 31.14
CA SER A 987 -32.54 -14.19 30.34
C SER A 987 -32.58 -14.98 29.03
N ALA A 988 -31.44 -15.22 28.40
CA ALA A 988 -31.29 -15.99 27.19
C ALA A 988 -31.58 -17.47 27.44
N GLN A 989 -31.09 -18.04 28.54
CA GLN A 989 -31.43 -19.40 28.99
C GLN A 989 -32.95 -19.60 29.14
N LYS A 990 -33.65 -18.65 29.79
CA LYS A 990 -35.13 -18.67 29.86
C LYS A 990 -35.79 -18.59 28.47
N THR A 991 -35.27 -17.74 27.58
CA THR A 991 -35.81 -17.57 26.23
C THR A 991 -35.56 -18.81 25.34
N LEU A 992 -34.37 -19.42 25.46
CA LEU A 992 -33.97 -20.65 24.77
C LEU A 992 -34.79 -21.84 25.26
N ALA A 993 -35.02 -21.98 26.56
CA ALA A 993 -35.93 -23.00 27.11
C ALA A 993 -37.35 -22.86 26.53
N ASN A 994 -37.86 -21.63 26.46
CA ASN A 994 -39.17 -21.33 25.85
C ASN A 994 -39.22 -21.59 24.32
N LEU A 995 -38.09 -21.52 23.61
CA LEU A 995 -38.00 -21.84 22.18
C LEU A 995 -37.82 -23.33 21.91
N ALA A 996 -37.02 -24.01 22.74
CA ALA A 996 -36.82 -25.46 22.74
C ALA A 996 -38.11 -26.23 23.05
N ALA A 997 -39.01 -25.65 23.86
CA ALA A 997 -40.34 -26.19 24.14
C ALA A 997 -41.34 -26.10 22.95
N LYS A 998 -41.00 -25.43 21.83
CA LYS A 998 -41.90 -25.32 20.67
C LYS A 998 -41.77 -26.56 19.76
N PRO A 999 -42.88 -27.14 19.28
CA PRO A 999 -42.81 -28.27 18.35
C PRO A 999 -42.24 -27.84 16.98
N GLY A 1000 -41.55 -28.78 16.32
CA GLY A 1000 -40.99 -28.60 14.97
C GLY A 1000 -39.45 -28.41 14.94
N PRO A 1001 -38.87 -28.15 13.76
CA PRO A 1001 -37.41 -28.14 13.56
C PRO A 1001 -36.71 -27.04 14.35
N ILE A 1002 -37.40 -25.93 14.64
CA ILE A 1002 -36.88 -24.83 15.45
C ILE A 1002 -36.66 -25.29 16.91
N GLY A 1003 -37.61 -26.04 17.48
CA GLY A 1003 -37.48 -26.61 18.82
C GLY A 1003 -36.33 -27.61 18.89
N TYR A 1004 -36.27 -28.54 17.91
CA TYR A 1004 -35.19 -29.53 17.81
C TYR A 1004 -33.79 -28.91 17.70
N PHE A 1005 -33.66 -27.81 16.96
CA PHE A 1005 -32.42 -27.05 16.86
C PHE A 1005 -32.02 -26.43 18.21
N PHE A 1006 -32.96 -25.81 18.93
CA PHE A 1006 -32.67 -25.21 20.23
C PHE A 1006 -32.50 -26.23 21.37
N THR A 1007 -33.11 -27.42 21.31
CA THR A 1007 -32.81 -28.51 22.25
C THR A 1007 -31.39 -29.04 22.05
N GLN A 1008 -30.90 -29.18 20.81
CA GLN A 1008 -29.48 -29.53 20.58
C GLN A 1008 -28.50 -28.47 21.11
N ILE A 1009 -28.80 -27.17 20.93
CA ILE A 1009 -27.98 -26.09 21.51
C ILE A 1009 -27.96 -26.14 23.03
N LEU A 1010 -29.10 -26.39 23.69
CA LEU A 1010 -29.15 -26.52 25.16
C LEU A 1010 -28.44 -27.78 25.67
N ALA A 1011 -28.37 -28.84 24.87
CA ALA A 1011 -27.66 -30.08 25.21
C ALA A 1011 -26.13 -29.91 25.29
N SER A 1012 -25.56 -28.86 24.68
CA SER A 1012 -24.12 -28.58 24.77
C SER A 1012 -23.72 -27.78 26.02
N THR A 1013 -24.66 -27.35 26.86
CA THR A 1013 -24.39 -26.55 28.07
C THR A 1013 -24.75 -27.30 29.35
N ASP A 1014 -23.71 -27.89 29.97
CA ASP A 1014 -23.61 -28.53 31.31
C ASP A 1014 -24.86 -29.24 31.88
N GLU A 1015 -24.77 -30.57 31.94
CA GLU A 1015 -25.92 -31.45 31.68
C GLU A 1015 -26.87 -31.68 32.87
N LEU A 1016 -26.44 -31.35 34.10
CA LEU A 1016 -27.06 -31.87 35.33
C LEU A 1016 -27.98 -30.87 36.04
N SER A 1017 -27.61 -29.58 36.09
CA SER A 1017 -28.29 -28.60 36.94
C SER A 1017 -29.65 -28.14 36.39
N VAL A 1018 -29.77 -27.98 35.07
CA VAL A 1018 -30.99 -27.50 34.40
C VAL A 1018 -32.06 -28.60 34.37
N LYS A 1019 -31.70 -29.84 34.03
CA LYS A 1019 -32.61 -31.00 34.03
C LYS A 1019 -33.25 -31.20 35.41
N ILE A 1020 -32.46 -31.18 36.48
CA ILE A 1020 -32.97 -31.35 37.86
C ILE A 1020 -33.91 -30.21 38.28
N ARG A 1021 -33.64 -28.96 37.88
CA ARG A 1021 -34.47 -27.81 38.26
C ARG A 1021 -35.83 -27.83 37.55
N VAL A 1022 -35.84 -28.05 36.24
CA VAL A 1022 -37.07 -28.16 35.43
C VAL A 1022 -37.91 -29.36 35.89
N LEU A 1023 -37.27 -30.49 36.19
CA LEU A 1023 -37.96 -31.68 36.70
C LEU A 1023 -38.57 -31.43 38.10
N SER A 1024 -37.85 -30.78 39.02
CA SER A 1024 -38.38 -30.50 40.36
C SER A 1024 -39.54 -29.49 40.37
N GLU A 1025 -39.53 -28.48 39.51
CA GLU A 1025 -40.66 -27.57 39.36
C GLU A 1025 -41.89 -28.24 38.72
N THR A 1026 -41.67 -29.11 37.72
CA THR A 1026 -42.74 -29.89 37.08
C THR A 1026 -43.38 -30.88 38.06
N ILE A 1027 -42.57 -31.58 38.87
CA ILE A 1027 -43.06 -32.49 39.91
C ILE A 1027 -43.84 -31.72 40.99
N ARG A 1028 -43.36 -30.54 41.42
CA ARG A 1028 -44.04 -29.70 42.41
C ARG A 1028 -45.40 -29.18 41.90
N ASP A 1029 -45.46 -28.71 40.66
CA ASP A 1029 -46.71 -28.22 40.04
C ASP A 1029 -47.70 -29.38 39.78
N MET A 1030 -47.23 -30.58 39.42
CA MET A 1030 -48.08 -31.79 39.42
C MET A 1030 -48.58 -32.17 40.83
N HIS A 1031 -47.74 -32.03 41.85
CA HIS A 1031 -48.08 -32.36 43.24
C HIS A 1031 -49.17 -31.43 43.79
N GLU A 1032 -49.06 -30.11 43.59
CA GLU A 1032 -50.10 -29.14 43.94
C GLU A 1032 -51.41 -29.40 43.15
N LYS A 1033 -51.31 -29.64 41.84
CA LYS A 1033 -52.49 -29.92 40.99
C LYS A 1033 -53.23 -31.20 41.38
N MET A 1034 -52.55 -32.22 41.92
CA MET A 1034 -53.18 -33.46 42.37
C MET A 1034 -53.69 -33.40 43.81
N LEU A 1035 -52.99 -32.70 44.72
CA LEU A 1035 -53.44 -32.48 46.11
C LEU A 1035 -54.80 -31.76 46.17
N VAL A 1036 -55.04 -30.82 45.26
CA VAL A 1036 -56.32 -30.08 45.15
C VAL A 1036 -57.46 -30.94 44.59
N LYS A 1037 -57.17 -32.08 43.92
CA LYS A 1037 -58.20 -32.88 43.22
C LYS A 1037 -58.64 -34.17 43.91
N LEU A 1038 -57.76 -34.96 44.56
CA LEU A 1038 -58.13 -36.27 45.15
C LEU A 1038 -57.33 -36.60 46.43
N PRO A 1039 -57.84 -36.29 47.64
CA PRO A 1039 -57.05 -36.38 48.88
C PRO A 1039 -56.96 -37.78 49.55
N ARG A 1040 -57.56 -38.85 49.01
CA ARG A 1040 -57.67 -40.16 49.72
C ARG A 1040 -57.14 -41.42 49.02
N THR A 1041 -56.91 -41.43 47.71
CA THR A 1041 -56.43 -42.62 46.95
C THR A 1041 -54.93 -42.60 46.62
N TYR A 1042 -54.22 -41.54 47.04
CA TYR A 1042 -52.87 -41.18 46.62
C TYR A 1042 -51.76 -42.21 46.89
N LYS A 1043 -51.85 -43.03 47.94
CA LYS A 1043 -50.70 -43.87 48.39
C LYS A 1043 -50.41 -45.13 47.56
N VAL A 1044 -51.35 -45.61 46.74
CA VAL A 1044 -51.19 -46.87 45.99
C VAL A 1044 -50.70 -46.60 44.56
N ALA A 1045 -51.37 -45.69 43.84
CA ALA A 1045 -51.02 -45.37 42.45
C ALA A 1045 -49.62 -44.77 42.27
N LEU A 1046 -49.07 -44.10 43.29
CA LEU A 1046 -47.71 -43.52 43.24
C LEU A 1046 -46.63 -44.61 43.17
N VAL A 1047 -46.87 -45.77 43.78
CA VAL A 1047 -45.92 -46.90 43.77
C VAL A 1047 -45.98 -47.62 42.42
N GLU A 1048 -47.17 -47.88 41.88
CA GLU A 1048 -47.33 -48.52 40.57
C GLU A 1048 -46.77 -47.65 39.43
N LEU A 1049 -46.99 -46.32 39.46
CA LEU A 1049 -46.46 -45.42 38.43
C LEU A 1049 -44.92 -45.32 38.50
N ALA A 1050 -44.35 -45.22 39.71
CA ALA A 1050 -42.90 -45.17 39.88
C ALA A 1050 -42.21 -46.49 39.46
N VAL A 1051 -42.83 -47.65 39.75
CA VAL A 1051 -42.34 -48.96 39.29
C VAL A 1051 -42.48 -49.10 37.78
N SER A 1052 -43.59 -48.64 37.18
CA SER A 1052 -43.79 -48.64 35.73
C SER A 1052 -42.74 -47.79 35.00
N GLN A 1053 -42.43 -46.59 35.50
CA GLN A 1053 -41.41 -45.73 34.89
C GLN A 1053 -40.00 -46.32 34.99
N LEU A 1054 -39.66 -46.98 36.11
CA LEU A 1054 -38.37 -47.67 36.30
C LEU A 1054 -38.20 -48.91 35.41
N ILE A 1055 -39.30 -49.58 35.04
CA ILE A 1055 -39.26 -50.71 34.11
C ILE A 1055 -39.05 -50.23 32.66
N VAL A 1056 -39.78 -49.20 32.23
CA VAL A 1056 -39.62 -48.64 30.86
C VAL A 1056 -38.22 -48.07 30.62
N ASP A 1057 -37.66 -47.34 31.60
CA ASP A 1057 -36.29 -46.80 31.52
C ASP A 1057 -35.19 -47.87 31.65
N HIS A 1058 -35.55 -49.10 32.08
CA HIS A 1058 -34.67 -50.27 32.02
C HIS A 1058 -34.73 -50.94 30.63
N ASP A 1059 -35.91 -51.08 30.03
CA ASP A 1059 -36.09 -51.73 28.73
C ASP A 1059 -35.50 -50.90 27.56
N GLU A 1060 -35.72 -49.57 27.52
CA GLU A 1060 -35.09 -48.71 26.49
C GLU A 1060 -33.55 -48.77 26.55
N LYS A 1061 -32.97 -48.90 27.76
CA LYS A 1061 -31.51 -49.04 27.94
C LYS A 1061 -30.99 -50.43 27.58
N VAL A 1062 -31.85 -51.46 27.56
CA VAL A 1062 -31.49 -52.80 27.06
C VAL A 1062 -31.54 -52.83 25.54
N GLU A 1063 -32.57 -52.24 24.93
CA GLU A 1063 -32.74 -52.16 23.47
C GLU A 1063 -31.67 -51.30 22.77
N ALA A 1064 -31.26 -50.18 23.39
CA ALA A 1064 -30.12 -49.40 22.92
C ALA A 1064 -28.79 -50.20 22.97
N ARG A 1065 -28.64 -51.12 23.94
CA ARG A 1065 -27.40 -51.90 24.14
C ARG A 1065 -27.30 -53.11 23.21
N THR A 1066 -28.42 -53.73 22.84
CA THR A 1066 -28.47 -54.81 21.82
C THR A 1066 -28.24 -54.29 20.41
N ASN A 1067 -28.75 -53.11 20.06
CA ASN A 1067 -28.53 -52.53 18.74
C ASN A 1067 -27.03 -52.24 18.46
N VAL A 1068 -26.30 -51.68 19.43
CA VAL A 1068 -24.84 -51.42 19.29
C VAL A 1068 -24.04 -52.72 19.13
N LEU A 1069 -24.41 -53.79 19.85
CA LEU A 1069 -23.79 -55.12 19.68
C LEU A 1069 -24.13 -55.79 18.35
N SER A 1070 -25.28 -55.46 17.74
CA SER A 1070 -25.66 -55.98 16.41
C SER A 1070 -24.87 -55.32 15.27
N GLN A 1071 -24.48 -54.05 15.44
CA GLN A 1071 -23.67 -53.31 14.47
C GLN A 1071 -22.24 -53.90 14.39
N PHE A 1072 -21.61 -54.12 15.55
CA PHE A 1072 -20.25 -54.67 15.64
C PHE A 1072 -20.10 -56.11 15.13
N ARG A 1073 -21.19 -56.87 14.97
CA ARG A 1073 -21.17 -58.24 14.43
C ARG A 1073 -21.33 -58.30 12.92
N LYS A 1074 -21.75 -57.21 12.27
CA LYS A 1074 -21.85 -57.13 10.80
C LYS A 1074 -20.53 -56.81 10.13
N ASP A 1075 -19.68 -56.00 10.79
CA ASP A 1075 -18.39 -55.58 10.23
C ASP A 1075 -17.26 -56.61 10.42
N SER A 1076 -17.52 -57.74 11.10
CA SER A 1076 -16.53 -58.81 11.33
C SER A 1076 -16.60 -60.02 10.37
N ASP A 1077 -17.75 -60.24 9.72
CA ASP A 1077 -18.02 -61.50 9.01
C ASP A 1077 -17.71 -61.45 7.49
N ASP A 1078 -17.43 -60.26 6.92
CA ASP A 1078 -17.18 -60.05 5.48
C ASP A 1078 -15.71 -60.27 5.03
N ALA A 1079 -14.86 -60.88 5.87
CA ALA A 1079 -13.41 -60.92 5.67
C ALA A 1079 -12.72 -62.31 5.71
N LEU A 1080 -13.32 -63.39 5.16
CA LEU A 1080 -12.63 -64.71 5.05
C LEU A 1080 -13.12 -65.68 3.93
N MET A 1081 -12.59 -65.51 2.71
CA MET A 1081 -12.34 -66.55 1.66
C MET A 1081 -13.53 -67.33 1.02
N PRO A 1082 -13.32 -68.10 -0.09
CA PRO A 1082 -12.63 -67.76 -1.35
C PRO A 1082 -13.46 -68.16 -2.61
N SER A 1083 -13.17 -67.61 -3.80
CA SER A 1083 -13.72 -68.14 -5.07
C SER A 1083 -12.70 -68.30 -6.20
N LYS A 1084 -12.82 -69.38 -6.98
CA LYS A 1084 -11.94 -69.71 -8.12
C LYS A 1084 -12.51 -69.20 -9.44
N ARG A 1085 -11.63 -68.59 -10.25
CA ARG A 1085 -11.68 -68.32 -11.71
C ARG A 1085 -12.78 -69.04 -12.54
N ARG A 1086 -13.46 -68.30 -13.44
CA ARG A 1086 -13.11 -68.28 -14.89
C ARG A 1086 -13.85 -67.21 -15.74
N SER A 1087 -13.12 -66.73 -16.77
CA SER A 1087 -13.56 -66.10 -18.05
C SER A 1087 -14.45 -64.84 -18.08
N SER A 1088 -13.78 -63.68 -18.16
CA SER A 1088 -13.91 -62.66 -19.23
C SER A 1088 -15.29 -62.29 -19.81
N ARG A 1089 -15.71 -61.04 -19.58
CA ARG A 1089 -15.50 -59.98 -20.57
C ARG A 1089 -15.25 -58.64 -19.90
#